data_AF-A0A6G0WH00-F1
#
_entry.id   AF-A0A6G0WH00-F1
#
_cell.length_a   1.000
_cell.length_b   1.000
_cell.length_c   1.000
_cell.angle_alpha   90.00
_cell.angle_beta   90.00
_cell.angle_gamma   90.00
#
_symmetry.space_group_name_H-M   'P 1'
#
loop_
_entity.id
_entity.type
_entity.pdbx_description
1 polymer ?
#
loop_
_entity_poly.entity_id
_entity_poly.type
_entity_poly.pdbx_seq_one_letter_code
_entity_poly.pdbx_strand_id
1 'polypeptide(L)'
;MTPWTTLLVPDILRRICEYQRGIYEDVVPFRRFLSNGATVHGTSKQAQAFESVLSPWLALYPSISRLVASYEPIKHALACHCAYTGRAGILQHLHKRYILQSVAVNLCQMAIAGQRLDVLEYLVCIGYELPRQFESVYLSWKDQAVFDFVFEHYRPLCTTNTTIYAFASSGNEDALMRLLSYVDEAQIRLMWSVAASHGHVELARTIYTASVDISDHVYQFAGSSFFSTTFQHIKNAANVGSIDGMFWIYDIANPFFSQEDRIAVVGFCLKYAVMENLWDRVWTLLEQADGRVDYPQLLACLPYFKWPQDESNARSMLSSTPALIPMFCTSWLPTIKDQAKRRLLEEELMSMAVLYHDGDRLEAREWLGDVDEYYFNAMEWLMDEYCIDKSIAHDVFQGPLGVAAMKRAIENDHIATMRLLLKYGVQIVPEYIFRRGGIRAIKFYLDKVNPEFTIPVDLLVEMASTPTNDTVFQIVHRTWRARTSITIVHTVESQCIAQAEAHGQVNIIIYLAKSFQSVHSPSEYETFLIQHVQDFYCAFNRARHGVNQLFAIWNPVLDACFNVEFILESLDSLLALTEENLKRLVSLSFVHIPTELIVQCALTNSVLAWRVFCILLDAKIKDKSSRMELQRECLVKKYEGRKFRNVPTVDGLGF
;
A
#
# COMPACT_ATOMS: atom_id res chain seq x y z
N MET A 1 61.58 -11.31 34.75
CA MET A 1 60.33 -10.64 34.33
C MET A 1 60.68 -9.71 33.18
N THR A 2 60.11 -9.93 32.00
CA THR A 2 60.27 -8.98 30.88
C THR A 2 59.42 -7.74 31.16
N PRO A 3 59.84 -6.53 30.76
CA PRO A 3 59.10 -5.29 31.06
C PRO A 3 57.62 -5.31 30.61
N TRP A 4 57.31 -6.12 29.59
CA TRP A 4 55.94 -6.35 29.10
C TRP A 4 55.06 -7.15 30.07
N THR A 5 55.62 -8.10 30.82
CA THR A 5 54.85 -8.87 31.82
C THR A 5 54.35 -8.02 32.98
N THR A 6 55.04 -6.91 33.28
CA THR A 6 54.60 -5.93 34.29
C THR A 6 53.38 -5.12 33.82
N LEU A 7 53.31 -4.78 32.53
CA LEU A 7 52.16 -4.05 31.96
C LEU A 7 50.90 -4.93 31.89
N LEU A 8 51.07 -6.24 31.76
CA LEU A 8 49.97 -7.22 31.74
C LEU A 8 49.46 -7.60 33.13
N VAL A 9 50.05 -7.07 34.20
CA VAL A 9 49.50 -7.24 35.55
C VAL A 9 48.10 -6.61 35.59
N PRO A 10 47.05 -7.35 35.99
CA PRO A 10 45.66 -6.89 35.86
C PRO A 10 45.39 -5.50 36.44
N ASP A 11 46.04 -5.15 37.54
CA ASP A 11 45.87 -3.85 38.19
C ASP A 11 46.56 -2.70 37.43
N ILE A 12 47.70 -2.96 36.77
CA ILE A 12 48.40 -1.97 35.93
C ILE A 12 47.63 -1.77 34.62
N LEU A 13 47.21 -2.86 33.99
CA LEU A 13 46.35 -2.80 32.81
C LEU A 13 45.05 -2.04 33.14
N ARG A 14 44.52 -2.21 34.36
CA ARG A 14 43.35 -1.46 34.85
C ARG A 14 43.59 0.04 34.93
N ARG A 15 44.70 0.47 35.53
CA ARG A 15 45.08 1.89 35.59
C ARG A 15 45.28 2.50 34.19
N ILE A 16 45.86 1.72 33.26
CA ILE A 16 46.07 2.16 31.87
C ILE A 16 44.73 2.32 31.15
N CYS A 17 43.81 1.35 31.26
CA CYS A 17 42.48 1.44 30.66
C CYS A 17 41.65 2.59 31.26
N GLU A 18 41.70 2.79 32.58
CA GLU A 18 41.08 3.94 33.25
C GLU A 18 41.60 5.27 32.69
N TYR A 19 42.92 5.39 32.51
CA TYR A 19 43.55 6.60 31.96
C TYR A 19 43.19 6.83 30.47
N GLN A 20 43.13 5.77 29.67
CA GLN A 20 42.91 5.85 28.23
C GLN A 20 41.42 5.87 27.83
N ARG A 21 40.49 5.81 28.78
CA ARG A 21 39.06 5.54 28.53
C ARG A 21 38.88 4.24 27.72
N GLY A 22 39.77 3.26 27.92
CA GLY A 22 39.73 1.96 27.28
C GLY A 22 38.62 1.08 27.87
N ILE A 23 38.18 0.09 27.10
CA ILE A 23 37.22 -0.92 27.56
C ILE A 23 38.02 -2.19 27.88
N TYR A 24 37.76 -2.79 29.04
CA TYR A 24 38.41 -4.05 29.40
C TYR A 24 38.01 -5.19 28.46
N GLU A 25 38.95 -6.09 28.19
CA GLU A 25 38.74 -7.21 27.27
C GLU A 25 37.57 -8.11 27.68
N ASP A 26 37.37 -8.33 28.99
CA ASP A 26 36.27 -9.10 29.55
C ASP A 26 34.89 -8.45 29.33
N VAL A 27 34.84 -7.15 29.00
CA VAL A 27 33.58 -6.42 28.73
C VAL A 27 33.27 -6.31 27.23
N VAL A 28 34.22 -6.67 26.36
CA VAL A 28 34.05 -6.65 24.90
C VAL A 28 32.81 -7.43 24.42
N PRO A 29 32.48 -8.63 24.95
CA PRO A 29 31.28 -9.35 24.55
C PRO A 29 29.99 -8.54 24.75
N PHE A 30 29.86 -7.81 25.87
CA PHE A 30 28.71 -6.96 26.14
C PHE A 30 28.66 -5.73 25.23
N ARG A 31 29.81 -5.12 24.92
CA ARG A 31 29.87 -4.03 23.94
C ARG A 31 29.38 -4.50 22.57
N ARG A 32 29.86 -5.66 22.09
CA ARG A 32 29.42 -6.24 20.81
C ARG A 32 27.92 -6.50 20.80
N PHE A 33 27.39 -7.04 21.90
CA PHE A 33 25.94 -7.24 22.07
C PHE A 33 25.18 -5.91 21.91
N LEU A 34 25.53 -4.87 22.68
CA LEU A 34 24.83 -3.58 22.65
C LEU A 34 25.04 -2.80 21.33
N SER A 35 26.23 -2.87 20.72
CA SER A 35 26.53 -2.17 19.46
C SER A 35 25.75 -2.69 18.26
N ASN A 36 25.25 -3.93 18.31
CA ASN A 36 24.40 -4.49 17.26
C ASN A 36 22.94 -4.01 17.36
N GLY A 37 22.66 -2.98 18.16
CA GLY A 37 21.31 -2.50 18.42
C GLY A 37 20.47 -3.46 19.26
N ALA A 38 21.09 -4.49 19.85
CA ALA A 38 20.39 -5.41 20.75
C ALA A 38 20.13 -4.72 22.09
N THR A 39 18.97 -4.10 22.20
CA THR A 39 18.41 -3.65 23.46
C THR A 39 17.64 -4.79 24.11
N VAL A 40 17.68 -4.90 25.44
CA VAL A 40 16.87 -5.88 26.17
C VAL A 40 15.49 -5.24 26.38
N HIS A 41 14.62 -5.35 25.38
CA HIS A 41 13.25 -4.81 25.41
C HIS A 41 12.21 -5.87 25.78
N GLY A 42 12.59 -6.87 26.56
CA GLY A 42 11.63 -7.80 27.18
C GLY A 42 11.18 -8.95 26.29
N THR A 43 11.88 -9.21 25.18
CA THR A 43 11.68 -10.48 24.46
C THR A 43 12.49 -11.60 25.11
N SER A 44 11.93 -12.80 25.17
CA SER A 44 12.62 -13.99 25.71
C SER A 44 13.94 -14.26 24.99
N LYS A 45 14.00 -14.05 23.67
CA LYS A 45 15.21 -14.22 22.85
C LYS A 45 16.32 -13.24 23.24
N GLN A 46 16.02 -11.96 23.45
CA GLN A 46 17.02 -10.98 23.88
C GLN A 46 17.52 -11.27 25.29
N ALA A 47 16.63 -11.66 26.20
CA ALA A 47 17.01 -12.04 27.55
C ALA A 47 17.95 -13.27 27.56
N GLN A 48 17.64 -14.30 26.75
CA GLN A 48 18.49 -15.49 26.57
C GLN A 48 19.84 -15.15 25.94
N ALA A 49 19.85 -14.30 24.92
CA ALA A 49 21.09 -13.86 24.28
C ALA A 49 21.97 -13.06 25.25
N PHE A 50 21.40 -12.18 26.08
CA PHE A 50 22.15 -11.49 27.11
C PHE A 50 22.65 -12.44 28.20
N GLU A 51 21.83 -13.40 28.64
CA GLU A 51 22.23 -14.44 29.60
C GLU A 51 23.41 -15.27 29.09
N SER A 52 23.45 -15.59 27.79
CA SER A 52 24.52 -16.36 27.17
C SER A 52 25.89 -15.67 27.26
N VAL A 53 25.89 -14.35 27.40
CA VAL A 53 27.11 -13.54 27.61
C VAL A 53 27.35 -13.31 29.10
N LEU A 54 26.28 -13.05 29.87
CA LEU A 54 26.36 -12.73 31.28
C LEU A 54 26.79 -13.93 32.13
N SER A 55 26.26 -15.12 31.87
CA SER A 55 26.51 -16.31 32.70
C SER A 55 27.99 -16.75 32.68
N PRO A 56 28.67 -16.88 31.51
CA PRO A 56 30.09 -17.17 31.48
C PRO A 56 30.94 -16.08 32.14
N TRP A 57 30.54 -14.82 32.02
CA TRP A 57 31.24 -13.71 32.65
C TRP A 57 31.13 -13.76 34.18
N LEU A 58 29.94 -14.01 34.73
CA LEU A 58 29.72 -14.12 36.18
C LEU A 58 30.45 -15.33 36.79
N ALA A 59 30.62 -16.41 36.03
CA ALA A 59 31.40 -17.57 36.47
C ALA A 59 32.89 -17.23 36.69
N LEU A 60 33.44 -16.30 35.89
CA LEU A 60 34.83 -15.82 36.02
C LEU A 60 34.97 -14.63 36.97
N TYR A 61 33.95 -13.77 37.03
CA TYR A 61 33.96 -12.51 37.77
C TYR A 61 32.71 -12.40 38.65
N PRO A 62 32.78 -12.83 39.93
CA PRO A 62 31.61 -12.87 40.81
C PRO A 62 30.97 -11.51 41.11
N SER A 63 31.66 -10.39 40.82
CA SER A 63 31.24 -9.05 41.21
C SER A 63 30.65 -8.26 40.05
N ILE A 64 29.33 -8.10 40.04
CA ILE A 64 28.60 -7.25 39.08
C ILE A 64 29.00 -5.78 39.17
N SER A 65 29.42 -5.31 40.35
CA SER A 65 29.91 -3.94 40.55
C SER A 65 31.05 -3.62 39.58
N ARG A 66 31.89 -4.61 39.26
CA ARG A 66 32.98 -4.46 38.30
C ARG A 66 32.45 -4.21 36.90
N LEU A 67 31.48 -5.00 36.43
CA LEU A 67 30.90 -4.84 35.09
C LEU A 67 30.27 -3.45 34.93
N VAL A 68 29.48 -3.05 35.91
CA VAL A 68 28.72 -1.80 35.88
C VAL A 68 29.64 -0.57 35.95
N ALA A 69 30.71 -0.62 36.75
CA ALA A 69 31.70 0.47 36.81
C ALA A 69 32.52 0.60 35.52
N SER A 70 32.68 -0.51 34.79
CA SER A 70 33.54 -0.59 33.61
C SER A 70 32.89 -0.13 32.31
N TYR A 71 31.55 -0.18 32.21
CA TYR A 71 30.85 0.11 30.97
C TYR A 71 29.44 0.65 31.21
N GLU A 72 29.31 1.97 31.28
CA GLU A 72 28.05 2.68 31.61
C GLU A 72 26.80 2.17 30.86
N PRO A 73 26.82 1.94 29.52
CA PRO A 73 25.65 1.48 28.78
C PRO A 73 25.10 0.12 29.24
N ILE A 74 25.89 -0.70 29.94
CA ILE A 74 25.45 -2.01 30.43
C ILE A 74 24.37 -1.91 31.50
N LYS A 75 24.32 -0.80 32.24
CA LYS A 75 23.40 -0.62 33.38
C LYS A 75 21.96 -0.87 32.98
N HIS A 76 21.54 -0.27 31.87
CA HIS A 76 20.19 -0.41 31.34
C HIS A 76 19.89 -1.86 30.98
N ALA A 77 20.73 -2.48 30.14
CA ALA A 77 20.53 -3.85 29.68
C ALA A 77 20.56 -4.86 30.84
N LEU A 78 21.46 -4.69 31.79
CA LEU A 78 21.56 -5.51 32.99
C LEU A 78 20.33 -5.36 33.89
N ALA A 79 19.85 -4.14 34.12
CA ALA A 79 18.65 -3.90 34.91
C ALA A 79 17.41 -4.53 34.26
N CYS A 80 17.20 -4.32 32.96
CA CYS A 80 16.10 -4.93 32.21
C CYS A 80 16.18 -6.47 32.24
N HIS A 81 17.37 -7.03 32.04
CA HIS A 81 17.57 -8.48 32.13
C HIS A 81 17.28 -9.02 33.53
N CYS A 82 17.79 -8.38 34.59
CA CYS A 82 17.54 -8.81 35.97
C CYS A 82 16.05 -8.72 36.33
N ALA A 83 15.35 -7.71 35.82
CA ALA A 83 13.92 -7.59 36.01
C ALA A 83 13.16 -8.74 35.34
N TYR A 84 13.53 -9.05 34.09
CA TYR A 84 12.95 -10.16 33.34
C TYR A 84 13.26 -11.55 33.94
N THR A 85 14.47 -11.77 34.44
CA THR A 85 14.91 -13.08 34.94
C THR A 85 14.67 -13.31 36.43
N GLY A 86 14.18 -12.32 37.18
CA GLY A 86 13.85 -12.48 38.60
C GLY A 86 15.06 -12.32 39.52
N ARG A 87 16.06 -11.53 39.13
CA ARG A 87 17.27 -11.31 39.95
C ARG A 87 17.13 -10.09 40.85
N ALA A 88 16.16 -10.11 41.76
CA ALA A 88 15.84 -8.99 42.65
C ALA A 88 17.06 -8.48 43.45
N GLY A 89 17.93 -9.39 43.92
CA GLY A 89 19.14 -9.01 44.67
C GLY A 89 20.13 -8.12 43.88
N ILE A 90 20.26 -8.35 42.57
CA ILE A 90 21.11 -7.51 41.71
C ILE A 90 20.44 -6.13 41.51
N LEU A 91 19.13 -6.09 41.30
CA LEU A 91 18.38 -4.84 41.17
C LEU A 91 18.47 -4.01 42.46
N GLN A 92 18.35 -4.63 43.63
CA GLN A 92 18.55 -3.97 44.92
C GLN A 92 19.95 -3.36 45.04
N HIS A 93 20.98 -4.10 44.62
CA HIS A 93 22.35 -3.60 44.59
C HIS A 93 22.53 -2.41 43.64
N LEU A 94 21.93 -2.47 42.44
CA LEU A 94 21.94 -1.37 41.47
C LEU A 94 21.19 -0.14 41.98
N HIS A 95 20.04 -0.32 42.63
CA HIS A 95 19.23 0.79 43.17
C HIS A 95 19.98 1.56 44.24
N LYS A 96 20.62 0.86 45.19
CA LYS A 96 21.44 1.47 46.25
C LYS A 96 22.55 2.36 45.72
N ARG A 97 23.04 2.13 44.49
CA ARG A 97 24.20 2.82 43.93
C ARG A 97 23.87 3.84 42.85
N TYR A 98 22.80 3.62 42.07
CA TYR A 98 22.55 4.41 40.85
C TYR A 98 21.15 5.01 40.74
N ILE A 99 20.23 4.76 41.68
CA ILE A 99 18.82 5.14 41.56
C ILE A 99 18.23 4.56 40.26
N LEU A 100 17.67 3.35 40.36
CA LEU A 100 17.21 2.59 39.19
C LEU A 100 16.36 3.43 38.23
N GLN A 101 15.50 4.34 38.72
CA GLN A 101 14.61 5.16 37.90
C GLN A 101 15.35 5.96 36.81
N SER A 102 16.61 6.34 37.07
CA SER A 102 17.47 7.03 36.09
C SER A 102 18.13 6.08 35.08
N VAL A 103 18.15 4.77 35.37
CA VAL A 103 18.82 3.74 34.57
C VAL A 103 17.86 3.12 33.54
N ALA A 104 16.63 2.81 33.96
CA ALA A 104 15.66 2.13 33.09
C ALA A 104 14.23 2.43 33.53
N VAL A 105 13.42 3.02 32.64
CA VAL A 105 12.02 3.41 32.94
C VAL A 105 11.02 2.26 32.80
N ASN A 106 11.42 1.14 32.19
CA ASN A 106 10.55 0.04 31.80
C ASN A 106 10.73 -1.22 32.68
N LEU A 107 11.34 -1.13 33.86
CA LEU A 107 11.64 -2.32 34.67
C LEU A 107 10.40 -3.11 35.10
N CYS A 108 9.27 -2.43 35.40
CA CYS A 108 8.02 -3.11 35.71
C CYS A 108 7.48 -3.89 34.50
N GLN A 109 7.61 -3.35 33.27
CA GLN A 109 7.29 -4.06 32.02
C GLN A 109 8.11 -5.33 31.89
N MET A 110 9.41 -5.25 32.18
CA MET A 110 10.31 -6.40 32.10
C MET A 110 9.98 -7.45 33.15
N ALA A 111 9.70 -7.04 34.40
CA ALA A 111 9.32 -7.95 35.48
C ALA A 111 8.03 -8.69 35.18
N ILE A 112 7.04 -7.99 34.62
CA ILE A 112 5.76 -8.58 34.25
C ILE A 112 5.92 -9.52 33.04
N ALA A 113 6.66 -9.11 32.00
CA ALA A 113 6.96 -9.97 30.85
C ALA A 113 7.74 -11.23 31.24
N GLY A 114 8.56 -11.13 32.29
CA GLY A 114 9.31 -12.24 32.86
C GLY A 114 8.55 -13.06 33.91
N GLN A 115 7.32 -12.67 34.26
CA GLN A 115 6.50 -13.27 35.31
C GLN A 115 7.22 -13.33 36.67
N ARG A 116 7.81 -12.19 37.08
CA ARG A 116 8.63 -12.05 38.29
C ARG A 116 7.93 -11.19 39.33
N LEU A 117 7.03 -11.81 40.09
CA LEU A 117 6.26 -11.12 41.13
C LEU A 117 7.18 -10.50 42.20
N ASP A 118 8.20 -11.21 42.64
CA ASP A 118 9.18 -10.76 43.65
C ASP A 118 9.90 -9.47 43.22
N VAL A 119 10.30 -9.38 41.96
CA VAL A 119 10.89 -8.17 41.38
C VAL A 119 9.85 -7.06 41.29
N LEU A 120 8.63 -7.37 40.85
CA LEU A 120 7.59 -6.38 40.69
C LEU A 120 7.21 -5.74 42.04
N GLU A 121 7.00 -6.55 43.08
CA GLU A 121 6.79 -6.10 44.46
C GLU A 121 7.93 -5.18 44.92
N TYR A 122 9.18 -5.58 44.67
CA TYR A 122 10.34 -4.76 45.00
C TYR A 122 10.33 -3.42 44.26
N LEU A 123 10.07 -3.41 42.95
CA LEU A 123 10.05 -2.20 42.13
C LEU A 123 8.96 -1.23 42.63
N VAL A 124 7.75 -1.73 42.88
CA VAL A 124 6.66 -0.91 43.44
C VAL A 124 7.04 -0.35 44.81
N CYS A 125 7.66 -1.17 45.68
CA CYS A 125 8.13 -0.74 47.00
C CYS A 125 9.14 0.42 46.96
N ILE A 126 9.98 0.52 45.92
CA ILE A 126 10.93 1.62 45.74
C ILE A 126 10.37 2.79 44.91
N GLY A 127 9.05 2.82 44.70
CA GLY A 127 8.36 3.92 44.02
C GLY A 127 8.47 3.90 42.50
N TYR A 128 8.60 2.73 41.87
CA TYR A 128 8.40 2.63 40.43
C TYR A 128 6.92 2.68 40.08
N GLU A 129 6.58 3.53 39.12
CA GLU A 129 5.27 3.54 38.50
C GLU A 129 5.23 2.60 37.30
N LEU A 130 4.09 1.96 37.08
CA LEU A 130 3.85 1.24 35.83
C LEU A 130 3.59 2.26 34.72
N PRO A 131 4.37 2.24 33.62
CA PRO A 131 4.11 3.12 32.48
C PRO A 131 2.72 2.88 31.90
N ARG A 132 2.03 3.95 31.50
CA ARG A 132 0.68 3.86 30.91
C ARG A 132 0.63 3.04 29.61
N GLN A 133 1.74 2.98 28.88
CA GLN A 133 1.86 2.28 27.59
C GLN A 133 2.28 0.81 27.78
N PHE A 134 1.42 0.01 28.40
CA PHE A 134 1.72 -1.37 28.81
C PHE A 134 1.25 -2.46 27.82
N GLU A 135 0.79 -2.03 26.65
CA GLU A 135 -0.04 -2.81 25.73
C GLU A 135 0.59 -4.14 25.28
N SER A 136 1.89 -4.15 24.99
CA SER A 136 2.59 -5.34 24.48
C SER A 136 2.87 -6.41 25.53
N VAL A 137 2.82 -6.05 26.82
CA VAL A 137 3.19 -6.96 27.91
C VAL A 137 2.00 -7.84 28.33
N TYR A 138 0.77 -7.38 28.12
CA TYR A 138 -0.44 -8.12 28.49
C TYR A 138 -0.57 -9.48 27.78
N LEU A 139 -0.08 -9.58 26.54
CA LEU A 139 -0.06 -10.84 25.78
C LEU A 139 0.87 -11.90 26.40
N SER A 140 1.75 -11.51 27.32
CA SER A 140 2.70 -12.41 27.99
C SER A 140 2.25 -12.87 29.38
N TRP A 141 1.06 -12.44 29.84
CA TRP A 141 0.52 -12.82 31.14
C TRP A 141 0.09 -14.28 31.13
N LYS A 142 0.85 -15.12 31.85
CA LYS A 142 0.48 -16.50 32.15
C LYS A 142 0.44 -16.79 33.65
N ASP A 143 1.01 -15.90 34.46
CA ASP A 143 1.07 -16.07 35.90
C ASP A 143 -0.02 -15.25 36.57
N GLN A 144 -0.99 -15.95 37.17
CA GLN A 144 -2.12 -15.36 37.88
C GLN A 144 -1.67 -14.48 39.04
N ALA A 145 -0.58 -14.82 39.75
CA ALA A 145 -0.12 -14.05 40.90
C ALA A 145 0.39 -12.66 40.48
N VAL A 146 1.06 -12.57 39.33
CA VAL A 146 1.49 -11.29 38.75
C VAL A 146 0.28 -10.47 38.33
N PHE A 147 -0.71 -11.09 37.68
CA PHE A 147 -1.95 -10.39 37.32
C PHE A 147 -2.66 -9.85 38.56
N ASP A 148 -2.86 -10.69 39.58
CA ASP A 148 -3.56 -10.32 40.80
C ASP A 148 -2.87 -9.13 41.50
N PHE A 149 -1.53 -9.13 41.55
CA PHE A 149 -0.77 -8.02 42.09
C PHE A 149 -0.97 -6.73 41.29
N VAL A 150 -0.88 -6.80 39.96
CA VAL A 150 -1.07 -5.63 39.08
C VAL A 150 -2.50 -5.13 39.15
N PHE A 151 -3.48 -6.02 39.17
CA PHE A 151 -4.90 -5.69 39.27
C PHE A 151 -5.22 -4.99 40.58
N GLU A 152 -4.64 -5.44 41.70
CA GLU A 152 -4.88 -4.84 43.01
C GLU A 152 -4.27 -3.43 43.12
N HIS A 153 -3.04 -3.25 42.65
CA HIS A 153 -2.32 -1.98 42.80
C HIS A 153 -2.59 -0.98 41.66
N TYR A 154 -3.03 -1.46 40.49
CA TYR A 154 -3.10 -0.68 39.26
C TYR A 154 -4.34 -0.97 38.42
N ARG A 155 -5.48 -1.23 39.08
CA ARG A 155 -6.77 -1.54 38.44
C ARG A 155 -7.12 -0.67 37.21
N PRO A 156 -6.94 0.67 37.22
CA PRO A 156 -7.28 1.48 36.04
C PRO A 156 -6.47 1.14 34.78
N LEU A 157 -5.28 0.55 34.91
CA LEU A 157 -4.48 0.08 33.79
C LEU A 157 -4.99 -1.27 33.26
N CYS A 158 -5.61 -2.09 34.11
CA CYS A 158 -6.19 -3.37 33.73
C CYS A 158 -7.53 -3.22 32.97
N THR A 159 -8.25 -2.12 33.18
CA THR A 159 -9.55 -1.84 32.56
C THR A 159 -9.46 -0.94 31.33
N THR A 160 -8.30 -0.84 30.67
CA THR A 160 -8.20 -0.10 29.39
C THR A 160 -8.63 -0.99 28.22
N ASN A 161 -9.14 -0.38 27.15
CA ASN A 161 -9.55 -1.12 25.95
C ASN A 161 -8.40 -1.95 25.37
N THR A 162 -7.17 -1.44 25.41
CA THR A 162 -6.02 -2.20 24.89
C THR A 162 -5.69 -3.40 25.75
N THR A 163 -5.75 -3.25 27.08
CA THR A 163 -5.54 -4.36 28.02
C THR A 163 -6.59 -5.46 27.84
N ILE A 164 -7.85 -5.05 27.72
CA ILE A 164 -8.98 -5.94 27.45
C ILE A 164 -8.79 -6.68 26.12
N TYR A 165 -8.44 -5.96 25.05
CA TYR A 165 -8.16 -6.56 23.75
C TYR A 165 -7.07 -7.63 23.86
N ALA A 166 -5.99 -7.36 24.61
CA ALA A 166 -4.90 -8.31 24.79
C ALA A 166 -5.31 -9.58 25.56
N PHE A 167 -6.10 -9.48 26.64
CA PHE A 167 -6.60 -10.69 27.32
C PHE A 167 -7.60 -11.46 26.48
N ALA A 168 -8.51 -10.76 25.80
CA ALA A 168 -9.49 -11.37 24.93
C ALA A 168 -8.83 -12.13 23.77
N SER A 169 -7.87 -11.50 23.09
CA SER A 169 -7.16 -12.13 21.96
C SER A 169 -6.25 -13.30 22.39
N SER A 170 -5.71 -13.28 23.60
CA SER A 170 -4.89 -14.36 24.15
C SER A 170 -5.69 -15.50 24.80
N GLY A 171 -7.00 -15.31 25.00
CA GLY A 171 -7.85 -16.31 25.64
C GLY A 171 -7.67 -16.40 27.16
N ASN A 172 -7.27 -15.31 27.83
CA ASN A 172 -7.04 -15.32 29.27
C ASN A 172 -8.36 -15.20 30.05
N GLU A 173 -9.05 -16.33 30.23
CA GLU A 173 -10.36 -16.43 30.87
C GLU A 173 -10.38 -15.86 32.29
N ASP A 174 -9.45 -16.29 33.15
CA ASP A 174 -9.40 -15.86 34.56
C ASP A 174 -9.28 -14.34 34.69
N ALA A 175 -8.43 -13.71 33.87
CA ALA A 175 -8.28 -12.26 33.87
C ALA A 175 -9.55 -11.53 33.41
N LEU A 176 -10.17 -12.00 32.32
CA LEU A 176 -11.39 -11.39 31.78
C LEU A 176 -12.56 -11.52 32.74
N MET A 177 -12.76 -12.70 33.33
CA MET A 177 -13.84 -12.95 34.28
C MET A 177 -13.69 -12.08 35.54
N ARG A 178 -12.47 -11.85 36.02
CA ARG A 178 -12.21 -10.93 37.12
C ARG A 178 -12.48 -9.47 36.76
N LEU A 179 -12.25 -9.09 35.49
CA LEU A 179 -12.48 -7.72 35.01
C LEU A 179 -13.95 -7.37 34.83
N LEU A 180 -14.84 -8.34 34.62
CA LEU A 180 -16.26 -8.11 34.28
C LEU A 180 -16.98 -7.14 35.21
N SER A 181 -16.72 -7.17 36.52
CA SER A 181 -17.36 -6.28 37.49
C SER A 181 -16.81 -4.85 37.52
N TYR A 182 -15.80 -4.55 36.72
CA TYR A 182 -15.08 -3.26 36.73
C TYR A 182 -15.04 -2.56 35.38
N VAL A 183 -15.57 -3.19 34.34
CA VAL A 183 -15.60 -2.66 32.99
C VAL A 183 -17.00 -2.17 32.65
N ASP A 184 -17.07 -1.17 31.77
CA ASP A 184 -18.35 -0.73 31.23
C ASP A 184 -18.88 -1.70 30.16
N GLU A 185 -20.10 -1.46 29.71
CA GLU A 185 -20.73 -2.36 28.75
C GLU A 185 -20.05 -2.36 27.38
N ALA A 186 -19.49 -1.24 26.93
CA ALA A 186 -18.76 -1.18 25.67
C ALA A 186 -17.48 -2.03 25.74
N GLN A 187 -16.86 -2.06 26.91
CA GLN A 187 -15.70 -2.88 27.20
C GLN A 187 -16.03 -4.37 27.31
N ILE A 188 -17.15 -4.73 27.93
CA ILE A 188 -17.66 -6.12 27.90
C ILE A 188 -17.88 -6.59 26.47
N ARG A 189 -18.46 -5.73 25.61
CA ARG A 189 -18.60 -6.04 24.19
C ARG A 189 -17.28 -6.30 23.50
N LEU A 190 -16.31 -5.42 23.72
CA LEU A 190 -14.95 -5.60 23.22
C LEU A 190 -14.35 -6.94 23.68
N MET A 191 -14.56 -7.34 24.93
CA MET A 191 -14.04 -8.61 25.46
C MET A 191 -14.54 -9.81 24.66
N TRP A 192 -15.86 -9.99 24.53
CA TRP A 192 -16.38 -11.17 23.86
C TRP A 192 -16.17 -11.14 22.35
N SER A 193 -16.25 -9.97 21.70
CA SER A 193 -16.08 -9.86 20.26
C SER A 193 -14.63 -10.11 19.85
N VAL A 194 -13.66 -9.61 20.63
CA VAL A 194 -12.24 -9.87 20.39
C VAL A 194 -11.92 -11.33 20.68
N ALA A 195 -12.43 -11.91 21.77
CA ALA A 195 -12.22 -13.33 22.10
C ALA A 195 -12.70 -14.24 20.97
N ALA A 196 -13.93 -14.03 20.48
CA ALA A 196 -14.47 -14.79 19.36
C ALA A 196 -13.65 -14.59 18.07
N SER A 197 -13.27 -13.35 17.75
CA SER A 197 -12.45 -13.08 16.55
C SER A 197 -11.06 -13.72 16.56
N HIS A 198 -10.57 -14.16 17.73
CA HIS A 198 -9.28 -14.87 17.85
C HIS A 198 -9.44 -16.39 18.09
N GLY A 199 -10.65 -16.94 17.93
CA GLY A 199 -10.91 -18.38 18.05
C GLY A 199 -11.34 -18.84 19.45
N HIS A 200 -11.45 -17.93 20.43
CA HIS A 200 -11.84 -18.25 21.80
C HIS A 200 -13.37 -18.17 21.97
N VAL A 201 -14.11 -18.91 21.15
CA VAL A 201 -15.59 -18.83 21.08
C VAL A 201 -16.26 -19.24 22.39
N GLU A 202 -15.75 -20.27 23.07
CA GLU A 202 -16.27 -20.71 24.37
C GLU A 202 -16.11 -19.63 25.44
N LEU A 203 -14.93 -19.02 25.52
CA LEU A 203 -14.67 -17.88 26.40
C LEU A 203 -15.58 -16.69 26.09
N ALA A 204 -15.75 -16.39 24.80
CA ALA A 204 -16.66 -15.33 24.37
C ALA A 204 -18.11 -15.61 24.80
N ARG A 205 -18.55 -16.87 24.75
CA ARG A 205 -19.86 -17.31 25.24
C ARG A 205 -19.99 -17.20 26.75
N THR A 206 -18.96 -17.58 27.50
CA THR A 206 -18.92 -17.41 28.96
C THR A 206 -19.04 -15.94 29.35
N ILE A 207 -18.24 -15.07 28.71
CA ILE A 207 -18.28 -13.62 28.93
C ILE A 207 -19.65 -13.04 28.59
N TYR A 208 -20.21 -13.42 27.43
CA TYR A 208 -21.53 -12.96 27.01
C TYR A 208 -22.62 -13.39 27.99
N THR A 209 -22.64 -14.66 28.40
CA THR A 209 -23.63 -15.20 29.36
C THR A 209 -23.53 -14.48 30.71
N ALA A 210 -22.31 -14.33 31.24
CA ALA A 210 -22.08 -13.59 32.48
C ALA A 210 -22.48 -12.12 32.36
N SER A 211 -22.33 -11.50 31.19
CA SER A 211 -22.75 -10.11 30.97
C SER A 211 -24.26 -9.91 30.93
N VAL A 212 -25.00 -10.91 30.41
CA VAL A 212 -26.47 -10.90 30.40
C VAL A 212 -27.00 -10.97 31.83
N ASP A 213 -26.35 -11.74 32.70
CA ASP A 213 -26.71 -11.81 34.13
C ASP A 213 -26.40 -10.51 34.89
N ILE A 214 -25.41 -9.74 34.43
CA ILE A 214 -24.97 -8.50 35.10
C ILE A 214 -25.80 -7.28 34.64
N SER A 215 -26.34 -7.28 33.41
CA SER A 215 -26.99 -6.11 32.83
C SER A 215 -28.36 -6.45 32.21
N ASP A 216 -29.43 -5.92 32.82
CA ASP A 216 -30.77 -5.88 32.24
C ASP A 216 -30.85 -5.03 30.94
N HIS A 217 -29.75 -4.36 30.55
CA HIS A 217 -29.72 -3.33 29.51
C HIS A 217 -28.93 -3.68 28.24
N VAL A 218 -28.39 -4.91 28.12
CA VAL A 218 -27.58 -5.34 26.94
C VAL A 218 -28.30 -5.12 25.60
N TYR A 219 -29.63 -5.02 25.59
CA TYR A 219 -30.45 -4.86 24.40
C TYR A 219 -30.62 -3.41 23.88
N GLN A 220 -30.15 -2.37 24.58
CA GLN A 220 -30.41 -0.97 24.17
C GLN A 220 -29.40 -0.39 23.15
N PHE A 221 -28.52 -1.21 22.56
CA PHE A 221 -27.31 -0.74 21.87
C PHE A 221 -27.38 -0.58 20.35
N ALA A 222 -28.56 -0.32 19.79
CA ALA A 222 -28.76 -0.07 18.36
C ALA A 222 -28.23 1.32 17.90
N GLY A 223 -26.94 1.61 18.15
CA GLY A 223 -26.25 2.82 17.70
C GLY A 223 -25.31 2.57 16.51
N SER A 224 -25.03 3.59 15.70
CA SER A 224 -24.17 3.48 14.51
C SER A 224 -22.72 3.02 14.79
N SER A 225 -22.21 3.25 16.01
CA SER A 225 -20.89 2.75 16.43
C SER A 225 -20.87 1.24 16.71
N PHE A 226 -22.03 0.62 16.95
CA PHE A 226 -22.14 -0.82 17.15
C PHE A 226 -21.81 -1.58 15.88
N PHE A 227 -22.37 -1.16 14.74
CA PHE A 227 -22.12 -1.80 13.45
C PHE A 227 -20.64 -1.77 13.06
N SER A 228 -20.00 -0.58 13.09
CA SER A 228 -18.62 -0.44 12.63
C SER A 228 -17.62 -1.27 13.46
N THR A 229 -17.79 -1.29 14.78
CA THR A 229 -16.93 -2.07 15.69
C THR A 229 -17.15 -3.57 15.50
N THR A 230 -18.42 -4.01 15.44
CA THR A 230 -18.76 -5.43 15.29
C THR A 230 -18.34 -5.97 13.93
N PHE A 231 -18.57 -5.20 12.86
CA PHE A 231 -18.14 -5.58 11.52
C PHE A 231 -16.61 -5.66 11.41
N GLN A 232 -15.88 -4.79 12.10
CA GLN A 232 -14.42 -4.89 12.18
C GLN A 232 -13.98 -6.19 12.88
N HIS A 233 -14.68 -6.65 13.91
CA HIS A 233 -14.37 -7.91 14.59
C HIS A 233 -14.74 -9.15 13.77
N ILE A 234 -15.82 -9.09 12.99
CA ILE A 234 -16.16 -10.10 11.98
C ILE A 234 -15.04 -10.21 10.93
N LYS A 235 -14.53 -9.06 10.44
CA LYS A 235 -13.37 -9.02 9.54
C LYS A 235 -12.12 -9.61 10.18
N ASN A 236 -11.85 -9.27 11.44
CA ASN A 236 -10.70 -9.81 12.16
C ASN A 236 -10.83 -11.34 12.34
N ALA A 237 -12.01 -11.85 12.67
CA ALA A 237 -12.29 -13.28 12.79
C ALA A 237 -11.95 -14.02 11.50
N ALA A 238 -12.42 -13.47 10.37
CA ALA A 238 -12.15 -14.00 9.05
C ALA A 238 -10.66 -13.97 8.69
N ASN A 239 -9.94 -12.88 9.01
CA ASN A 239 -8.50 -12.76 8.77
C ASN A 239 -7.64 -13.72 9.62
N VAL A 240 -8.09 -14.06 10.82
CA VAL A 240 -7.42 -15.03 11.71
C VAL A 240 -7.80 -16.47 11.37
N GLY A 241 -8.82 -16.69 10.53
CA GLY A 241 -9.38 -18.01 10.23
C GLY A 241 -10.31 -18.56 11.33
N SER A 242 -10.77 -17.69 12.25
CA SER A 242 -11.75 -18.04 13.28
C SER A 242 -13.17 -18.01 12.71
N ILE A 243 -13.53 -19.05 11.96
CA ILE A 243 -14.83 -19.10 11.27
C ILE A 243 -15.98 -19.21 12.29
N ASP A 244 -15.84 -20.07 13.29
CA ASP A 244 -16.85 -20.20 14.36
C ASP A 244 -17.02 -18.88 15.12
N GLY A 245 -15.92 -18.15 15.37
CA GLY A 245 -15.97 -16.84 16.00
C GLY A 245 -16.67 -15.80 15.13
N MET A 246 -16.41 -15.81 13.82
CA MET A 246 -17.09 -14.94 12.86
C MET A 246 -18.61 -15.15 12.90
N PHE A 247 -19.06 -16.40 12.82
CA PHE A 247 -20.47 -16.76 12.85
C PHE A 247 -21.13 -16.46 14.18
N TRP A 248 -20.44 -16.75 15.28
CA TRP A 248 -20.98 -16.48 16.61
C TRP A 248 -21.15 -14.98 16.87
N ILE A 249 -20.19 -14.13 16.44
CA ILE A 249 -20.33 -12.66 16.51
C ILE A 249 -21.53 -12.21 15.67
N TYR A 250 -21.67 -12.76 14.45
CA TYR A 250 -22.82 -12.45 13.58
C TYR A 250 -24.15 -12.83 14.23
N ASP A 251 -24.28 -14.06 14.77
CA ASP A 251 -25.52 -14.55 15.36
C ASP A 251 -26.00 -13.66 16.53
N ILE A 252 -25.06 -13.17 17.35
CA ILE A 252 -25.36 -12.25 18.45
C ILE A 252 -25.73 -10.85 17.94
N ALA A 253 -25.07 -10.37 16.90
CA ALA A 253 -25.23 -9.01 16.41
C ALA A 253 -26.39 -8.84 15.41
N ASN A 254 -26.79 -9.91 14.74
CA ASN A 254 -27.81 -9.92 13.68
C ASN A 254 -29.14 -9.26 14.08
N PRO A 255 -29.69 -9.47 15.30
CA PRO A 255 -30.92 -8.81 15.72
C PRO A 255 -30.83 -7.28 15.76
N PHE A 256 -29.62 -6.73 15.87
CA PHE A 256 -29.36 -5.28 15.99
C PHE A 256 -28.97 -4.62 14.67
N PHE A 257 -28.69 -5.40 13.62
CA PHE A 257 -28.33 -4.87 12.32
C PHE A 257 -29.57 -4.36 11.56
N SER A 258 -29.42 -3.18 10.95
CA SER A 258 -30.36 -2.74 9.92
C SER A 258 -30.36 -3.72 8.75
N GLN A 259 -31.37 -3.64 7.88
CA GLN A 259 -31.41 -4.53 6.72
C GLN A 259 -30.18 -4.36 5.81
N GLU A 260 -29.72 -3.12 5.62
CA GLU A 260 -28.50 -2.82 4.83
C GLU A 260 -27.24 -3.40 5.48
N ASP A 261 -27.10 -3.23 6.80
CA ASP A 261 -26.00 -3.78 7.58
C ASP A 261 -25.94 -5.31 7.48
N ARG A 262 -27.10 -5.99 7.57
CA ARG A 262 -27.20 -7.45 7.42
C ARG A 262 -26.71 -7.89 6.05
N ILE A 263 -27.15 -7.24 4.97
CA ILE A 263 -26.73 -7.58 3.61
C ILE A 263 -25.21 -7.47 3.47
N ALA A 264 -24.62 -6.36 3.97
CA ALA A 264 -23.17 -6.15 3.91
C ALA A 264 -22.39 -7.20 4.72
N VAL A 265 -22.85 -7.55 5.91
CA VAL A 265 -22.19 -8.54 6.76
C VAL A 265 -22.36 -9.95 6.21
N VAL A 266 -23.55 -10.31 5.75
CA VAL A 266 -23.82 -11.61 5.13
C VAL A 266 -22.97 -11.79 3.88
N GLY A 267 -22.91 -10.81 2.99
CA GLY A 267 -22.06 -10.90 1.80
C GLY A 267 -20.58 -11.08 2.13
N PHE A 268 -20.08 -10.43 3.19
CA PHE A 268 -18.74 -10.66 3.71
C PHE A 268 -18.56 -12.09 4.29
N CYS A 269 -19.47 -12.55 5.14
CA CYS A 269 -19.39 -13.89 5.75
C CYS A 269 -19.53 -15.01 4.70
N LEU A 270 -20.37 -14.82 3.68
CA LEU A 270 -20.57 -15.75 2.58
C LEU A 270 -19.27 -15.98 1.81
N LYS A 271 -18.51 -14.92 1.57
CA LYS A 271 -17.19 -15.03 0.91
C LYS A 271 -16.27 -15.99 1.63
N TYR A 272 -16.15 -15.87 2.95
CA TYR A 272 -15.28 -16.75 3.73
C TYR A 272 -15.85 -18.17 3.88
N ALA A 273 -17.17 -18.29 4.06
CA ALA A 273 -17.82 -19.59 4.15
C ALA A 273 -17.63 -20.43 2.88
N VAL A 274 -17.70 -19.78 1.70
CA VAL A 274 -17.41 -20.39 0.41
C VAL A 274 -15.94 -20.80 0.32
N MET A 275 -15.01 -19.89 0.66
CA MET A 275 -13.57 -20.16 0.59
C MET A 275 -13.14 -21.37 1.41
N GLU A 276 -13.79 -21.57 2.56
CA GLU A 276 -13.49 -22.63 3.53
C GLU A 276 -14.42 -23.86 3.37
N ASN A 277 -15.25 -23.88 2.32
CA ASN A 277 -16.13 -25.01 1.96
C ASN A 277 -17.18 -25.37 3.05
N LEU A 278 -17.71 -24.38 3.76
CA LEU A 278 -18.68 -24.54 4.85
C LEU A 278 -20.13 -24.41 4.35
N TRP A 279 -20.61 -25.38 3.58
CA TRP A 279 -21.91 -25.33 2.90
C TRP A 279 -23.11 -25.13 3.84
N ASP A 280 -23.10 -25.79 5.00
CA ASP A 280 -24.20 -25.64 5.98
C ASP A 280 -24.33 -24.19 6.43
N ARG A 281 -23.20 -23.47 6.58
CA ARG A 281 -23.19 -22.06 6.97
C ARG A 281 -23.53 -21.12 5.82
N VAL A 282 -23.12 -21.44 4.59
CA VAL A 282 -23.55 -20.70 3.38
C VAL A 282 -25.07 -20.70 3.30
N TRP A 283 -25.71 -21.85 3.55
CA TRP A 283 -27.16 -21.98 3.52
C TRP A 283 -27.84 -21.11 4.59
N THR A 284 -27.41 -21.22 5.84
CA THR A 284 -27.96 -20.40 6.94
C THR A 284 -27.84 -18.90 6.66
N LEU A 285 -26.71 -18.45 6.11
CA LEU A 285 -26.50 -17.04 5.75
C LEU A 285 -27.43 -16.57 4.62
N LEU A 286 -27.65 -17.38 3.59
CA LEU A 286 -28.55 -17.06 2.48
C LEU A 286 -30.01 -16.99 2.94
N GLU A 287 -30.43 -17.91 3.81
CA GLU A 287 -31.76 -17.88 4.44
C GLU A 287 -31.94 -16.61 5.28
N GLN A 288 -30.94 -16.24 6.08
CA GLN A 288 -31.00 -15.04 6.93
C GLN A 288 -30.99 -13.71 6.16
N ALA A 289 -30.48 -13.71 4.93
CA ALA A 289 -30.50 -12.54 4.06
C ALA A 289 -31.80 -12.40 3.23
N ASP A 290 -32.80 -13.26 3.44
CA ASP A 290 -34.02 -13.33 2.61
C ASP A 290 -33.71 -13.38 1.10
N GLY A 291 -32.58 -13.99 0.72
CA GLY A 291 -32.11 -14.05 -0.67
C GLY A 291 -31.66 -12.70 -1.28
N ARG A 292 -31.61 -11.60 -0.52
CA ARG A 292 -31.22 -10.25 -0.98
C ARG A 292 -29.72 -9.98 -0.89
N VAL A 293 -28.89 -10.99 -1.12
CA VAL A 293 -27.44 -10.80 -1.14
C VAL A 293 -27.04 -10.17 -2.46
N ASP A 294 -26.25 -9.10 -2.37
CA ASP A 294 -25.74 -8.37 -3.53
C ASP A 294 -24.94 -9.32 -4.45
N TYR A 295 -25.41 -9.46 -5.69
CA TYR A 295 -24.94 -10.45 -6.65
C TYR A 295 -23.44 -10.36 -6.99
N PRO A 296 -22.82 -9.17 -7.12
CA PRO A 296 -21.37 -9.02 -7.30
C PRO A 296 -20.56 -9.61 -6.13
N GLN A 297 -21.09 -9.59 -4.91
CA GLN A 297 -20.39 -10.14 -3.74
C GLN A 297 -20.40 -11.68 -3.77
N LEU A 298 -21.51 -12.28 -4.18
CA LEU A 298 -21.60 -13.73 -4.45
C LEU A 298 -20.67 -14.15 -5.59
N LEU A 299 -20.63 -13.37 -6.67
CA LEU A 299 -19.74 -13.62 -7.81
C LEU A 299 -18.25 -13.50 -7.44
N ALA A 300 -17.86 -12.56 -6.57
CA ALA A 300 -16.47 -12.45 -6.12
C ALA A 300 -15.96 -13.71 -5.38
N CYS A 301 -16.85 -14.60 -4.96
CA CYS A 301 -16.53 -15.84 -4.28
C CYS A 301 -16.31 -17.02 -5.25
N LEU A 302 -16.65 -16.84 -6.54
CA LEU A 302 -16.57 -17.83 -7.63
C LEU A 302 -15.28 -18.67 -7.68
N PRO A 303 -14.07 -18.10 -7.59
CA PRO A 303 -12.84 -18.87 -7.76
C PRO A 303 -12.63 -19.93 -6.67
N TYR A 304 -13.35 -19.82 -5.55
CA TYR A 304 -13.13 -20.60 -4.34
C TYR A 304 -14.20 -21.66 -4.09
N PHE A 305 -15.23 -21.75 -4.94
CA PHE A 305 -16.31 -22.74 -4.83
C PHE A 305 -15.78 -24.17 -5.06
N LYS A 306 -15.86 -25.02 -4.02
CA LYS A 306 -15.74 -26.48 -4.13
C LYS A 306 -17.11 -27.11 -3.91
N TRP A 307 -17.90 -27.21 -4.95
CA TRP A 307 -19.30 -27.60 -4.86
C TRP A 307 -19.56 -28.93 -4.14
N PRO A 308 -20.72 -29.07 -3.47
CA PRO A 308 -21.18 -30.33 -2.92
C PRO A 308 -21.21 -31.41 -4.01
N GLN A 309 -20.82 -32.65 -3.68
CA GLN A 309 -20.99 -33.78 -4.60
C GLN A 309 -22.44 -34.28 -4.67
N ASP A 310 -23.32 -33.76 -3.81
CA ASP A 310 -24.74 -34.15 -3.72
C ASP A 310 -25.61 -33.32 -4.68
N GLU A 311 -26.21 -34.01 -5.64
CA GLU A 311 -27.05 -33.49 -6.73
C GLU A 311 -28.35 -32.84 -6.22
N SER A 312 -28.91 -33.35 -5.12
CA SER A 312 -30.17 -32.85 -4.55
C SER A 312 -30.03 -31.42 -4.02
N ASN A 313 -28.93 -31.15 -3.31
CA ASN A 313 -28.66 -29.84 -2.73
C ASN A 313 -28.37 -28.80 -3.81
N ALA A 314 -27.63 -29.19 -4.83
CA ALA A 314 -27.30 -28.35 -5.97
C ALA A 314 -28.55 -27.90 -6.76
N ARG A 315 -29.52 -28.79 -6.98
CA ARG A 315 -30.80 -28.44 -7.62
C ARG A 315 -31.69 -27.54 -6.76
N SER A 316 -31.78 -27.84 -5.46
CA SER A 316 -32.51 -26.98 -4.52
C SER A 316 -31.96 -25.55 -4.54
N MET A 317 -30.62 -25.40 -4.50
CA MET A 317 -29.94 -24.10 -4.57
C MET A 317 -30.28 -23.29 -5.83
N LEU A 318 -30.27 -23.93 -7.00
CA LEU A 318 -30.59 -23.25 -8.26
C LEU A 318 -32.05 -22.79 -8.35
N SER A 319 -32.96 -23.60 -7.80
CA SER A 319 -34.39 -23.28 -7.80
C SER A 319 -34.75 -22.13 -6.85
N SER A 320 -34.06 -22.03 -5.70
CA SER A 320 -34.30 -20.97 -4.70
C SER A 320 -33.53 -19.69 -4.99
N THR A 321 -32.44 -19.76 -5.76
CA THR A 321 -31.56 -18.63 -6.02
C THR A 321 -31.03 -18.68 -7.46
N PRO A 322 -31.86 -18.32 -8.47
CA PRO A 322 -31.49 -18.36 -9.89
C PRO A 322 -30.25 -17.53 -10.23
N ALA A 323 -29.93 -16.53 -9.40
CA ALA A 323 -28.70 -15.77 -9.50
C ALA A 323 -27.45 -16.69 -9.49
N LEU A 324 -27.47 -17.84 -8.81
CA LEU A 324 -26.32 -18.76 -8.76
C LEU A 324 -26.07 -19.55 -10.06
N ILE A 325 -26.92 -19.43 -11.08
CA ILE A 325 -26.84 -20.17 -12.36
C ILE A 325 -25.48 -20.00 -13.06
N PRO A 326 -24.93 -18.79 -13.26
CA PRO A 326 -23.61 -18.63 -13.89
C PRO A 326 -22.48 -19.22 -13.04
N MET A 327 -22.63 -19.22 -11.72
CA MET A 327 -21.68 -19.84 -10.79
C MET A 327 -21.64 -21.35 -10.94
N PHE A 328 -22.82 -21.95 -11.08
CA PHE A 328 -23.01 -23.38 -11.24
C PHE A 328 -22.45 -23.90 -12.57
N CYS A 329 -22.69 -23.16 -13.66
CA CYS A 329 -22.22 -23.52 -15.00
C CYS A 329 -20.69 -23.51 -15.13
N THR A 330 -20.00 -22.61 -14.43
CA THR A 330 -18.55 -22.40 -14.60
C THR A 330 -17.68 -23.31 -13.74
N SER A 331 -18.17 -23.82 -12.61
CA SER A 331 -17.32 -24.48 -11.61
C SER A 331 -17.80 -25.85 -11.13
N TRP A 332 -19.11 -26.15 -11.13
CA TRP A 332 -19.61 -27.48 -10.73
C TRP A 332 -19.88 -28.41 -11.90
N LEU A 333 -20.58 -27.88 -12.91
CA LEU A 333 -21.01 -28.63 -14.09
C LEU A 333 -19.84 -29.40 -14.76
N PRO A 334 -18.61 -28.85 -14.85
CA PRO A 334 -17.44 -29.57 -15.37
C PRO A 334 -16.99 -30.76 -14.52
N THR A 335 -17.32 -30.79 -13.23
CA THR A 335 -16.90 -31.85 -12.29
C THR A 335 -17.82 -33.07 -12.29
N ILE A 336 -19.02 -32.97 -12.88
CA ILE A 336 -19.97 -34.07 -13.03
C ILE A 336 -19.46 -35.03 -14.12
N LYS A 337 -19.00 -36.21 -13.70
CA LYS A 337 -18.45 -37.24 -14.61
C LYS A 337 -19.51 -37.97 -15.44
N ASP A 338 -20.77 -37.95 -15.00
CA ASP A 338 -21.90 -38.58 -15.69
C ASP A 338 -22.46 -37.64 -16.76
N GLN A 339 -22.20 -37.95 -18.03
CA GLN A 339 -22.61 -37.13 -19.18
C GLN A 339 -24.14 -37.01 -19.34
N ALA A 340 -24.91 -38.03 -18.98
CA ALA A 340 -26.37 -37.98 -19.13
C ALA A 340 -26.99 -37.07 -18.08
N LYS A 341 -26.50 -37.15 -16.84
CA LYS A 341 -26.92 -36.27 -15.73
C LYS A 341 -26.51 -34.82 -15.98
N ARG A 342 -25.29 -34.62 -16.48
CA ARG A 342 -24.77 -33.30 -16.83
C ARG A 342 -25.64 -32.62 -17.89
N ARG A 343 -26.03 -33.35 -18.95
CA ARG A 343 -26.92 -32.85 -20.02
C ARG A 343 -28.30 -32.42 -19.50
N LEU A 344 -28.90 -33.19 -18.61
CA LEU A 344 -30.21 -32.86 -18.03
C LEU A 344 -30.15 -31.54 -17.24
N LEU A 345 -29.10 -31.35 -16.44
CA LEU A 345 -28.87 -30.12 -15.69
C LEU A 345 -28.52 -28.92 -16.59
N GLU A 346 -27.79 -29.15 -17.69
CA GLU A 346 -27.49 -28.12 -18.70
C GLU A 346 -28.77 -27.60 -19.40
N GLU A 347 -29.71 -28.49 -19.74
CA GLU A 347 -31.00 -28.13 -20.33
C GLU A 347 -31.90 -27.33 -19.35
N GLU A 348 -31.94 -27.73 -18.08
CA GLU A 348 -32.67 -27.00 -17.02
C GLU A 348 -32.06 -25.61 -16.75
N LEU A 349 -30.72 -25.50 -16.69
CA LEU A 349 -30.01 -24.23 -16.50
C LEU A 349 -30.23 -23.27 -17.67
N MET A 350 -30.25 -23.77 -18.91
CA MET A 350 -30.56 -22.99 -20.10
C MET A 350 -32.02 -22.51 -20.11
N SER A 351 -32.97 -23.36 -19.70
CA SER A 351 -34.37 -22.95 -19.54
C SER A 351 -34.52 -21.85 -18.49
N MET A 352 -33.80 -21.94 -17.36
CA MET A 352 -33.84 -20.93 -16.31
C MET A 352 -33.16 -19.61 -16.72
N ALA A 353 -32.05 -19.66 -17.46
CA ALA A 353 -31.36 -18.47 -17.98
C ALA A 353 -32.21 -17.72 -19.04
N VAL A 354 -32.95 -18.44 -19.87
CA VAL A 354 -33.87 -17.86 -20.86
C VAL A 354 -35.10 -17.25 -20.18
N LEU A 355 -35.68 -17.93 -19.18
CA LEU A 355 -36.85 -17.43 -18.43
C LEU A 355 -36.55 -16.20 -17.58
N TYR A 356 -35.35 -16.08 -17.02
CA TYR A 356 -34.94 -14.92 -16.21
C TYR A 356 -34.76 -13.65 -17.06
N HIS A 357 -34.40 -13.81 -18.35
CA HIS A 357 -34.07 -12.69 -19.23
C HIS A 357 -35.29 -12.03 -19.90
N ASP A 358 -36.41 -12.75 -20.03
CA ASP A 358 -37.67 -12.18 -20.54
C ASP A 358 -38.50 -11.44 -19.46
N GLY A 359 -38.17 -11.63 -18.17
CA GLY A 359 -38.90 -11.04 -17.04
C GLY A 359 -38.54 -9.58 -16.71
N ASP A 360 -37.27 -9.17 -16.81
CA ASP A 360 -36.83 -7.82 -16.43
C ASP A 360 -35.70 -7.28 -17.32
N ARG A 361 -36.08 -6.56 -18.38
CA ARG A 361 -35.16 -6.02 -19.41
C ARG A 361 -34.43 -4.74 -19.02
N LEU A 362 -34.75 -4.14 -17.87
CA LEU A 362 -34.16 -2.85 -17.45
C LEU A 362 -33.11 -2.96 -16.34
N GLU A 363 -33.25 -3.89 -15.39
CA GLU A 363 -32.30 -4.00 -14.28
C GLU A 363 -31.01 -4.76 -14.66
N ALA A 364 -31.08 -5.77 -15.54
CA ALA A 364 -29.91 -6.53 -15.99
C ALA A 364 -28.80 -5.68 -16.66
N ARG A 365 -29.11 -4.46 -17.14
CA ARG A 365 -28.17 -3.54 -17.76
C ARG A 365 -27.18 -2.90 -16.78
N GLU A 366 -27.58 -2.69 -15.52
CA GLU A 366 -26.69 -2.14 -14.49
C GLU A 366 -25.88 -3.25 -13.79
N TRP A 367 -26.34 -4.50 -13.86
CA TRP A 367 -25.81 -5.63 -13.09
C TRP A 367 -24.63 -6.36 -13.78
N LEU A 368 -24.43 -6.18 -15.08
CA LEU A 368 -23.41 -6.88 -15.86
C LEU A 368 -22.01 -6.23 -15.83
N GLY A 369 -21.80 -5.18 -15.04
CA GLY A 369 -20.54 -4.41 -15.01
C GLY A 369 -19.31 -5.19 -14.53
N ASP A 370 -19.49 -6.19 -13.66
CA ASP A 370 -18.40 -6.92 -12.99
C ASP A 370 -18.34 -8.43 -13.34
N VAL A 371 -19.20 -8.93 -14.23
CA VAL A 371 -19.36 -10.37 -14.54
C VAL A 371 -18.45 -10.86 -15.68
N ASP A 372 -17.57 -10.00 -16.17
CA ASP A 372 -17.01 -10.11 -17.52
C ASP A 372 -16.17 -11.38 -17.75
N GLU A 373 -15.14 -11.67 -16.96
CA GLU A 373 -14.21 -12.77 -17.26
C GLU A 373 -14.88 -14.16 -17.15
N TYR A 374 -15.78 -14.34 -16.20
CA TYR A 374 -16.46 -15.62 -15.96
C TYR A 374 -17.62 -15.87 -16.94
N TYR A 375 -18.37 -14.83 -17.31
CA TYR A 375 -19.40 -14.96 -18.35
C TYR A 375 -18.76 -15.29 -19.71
N PHE A 376 -17.62 -14.69 -20.03
CA PHE A 376 -16.90 -14.97 -21.27
C PHE A 376 -16.25 -16.36 -21.28
N ASN A 377 -15.67 -16.81 -20.17
CA ASN A 377 -15.16 -18.19 -20.04
C ASN A 377 -16.30 -19.23 -20.11
N ALA A 378 -17.46 -18.94 -19.53
CA ALA A 378 -18.65 -19.80 -19.63
C ALA A 378 -19.15 -19.88 -21.08
N MET A 379 -19.19 -18.74 -21.77
CA MET A 379 -19.59 -18.63 -23.17
C MET A 379 -18.60 -19.36 -24.09
N GLU A 380 -17.29 -19.15 -23.92
CA GLU A 380 -16.22 -19.84 -24.66
C GLU A 380 -16.31 -21.36 -24.44
N TRP A 381 -16.50 -21.80 -23.19
CA TRP A 381 -16.69 -23.21 -22.84
C TRP A 381 -17.96 -23.83 -23.46
N LEU A 382 -19.10 -23.14 -23.38
CA LEU A 382 -20.37 -23.57 -24.00
C LEU A 382 -20.26 -23.66 -25.53
N MET A 383 -19.42 -22.81 -26.14
CA MET A 383 -19.24 -22.75 -27.59
C MET A 383 -18.21 -23.74 -28.16
N ASP A 384 -17.12 -24.03 -27.44
CA ASP A 384 -16.06 -24.93 -27.92
C ASP A 384 -16.39 -26.42 -27.71
N GLU A 385 -17.09 -26.79 -26.63
CA GLU A 385 -17.39 -28.20 -26.33
C GLU A 385 -18.70 -28.71 -26.97
N TYR A 386 -19.69 -27.84 -27.22
CA TYR A 386 -21.07 -28.33 -27.40
C TYR A 386 -21.77 -28.03 -28.72
N CYS A 387 -21.09 -27.57 -29.77
CA CYS A 387 -21.69 -27.45 -31.11
C CYS A 387 -23.11 -26.85 -31.04
N ILE A 388 -23.26 -25.72 -30.33
CA ILE A 388 -24.49 -24.92 -30.37
C ILE A 388 -24.89 -24.85 -31.84
N ASP A 389 -26.14 -25.21 -32.15
CA ASP A 389 -26.64 -25.18 -33.52
C ASP A 389 -26.23 -23.82 -34.10
N LYS A 390 -25.42 -23.87 -35.17
CA LYS A 390 -24.82 -22.67 -35.75
C LYS A 390 -25.89 -21.63 -36.08
N SER A 391 -27.12 -22.07 -36.38
CA SER A 391 -28.26 -21.18 -36.62
C SER A 391 -28.63 -20.34 -35.38
N ILE A 392 -28.74 -20.96 -34.20
CA ILE A 392 -29.12 -20.27 -32.95
C ILE A 392 -28.00 -19.33 -32.48
N ALA A 393 -26.75 -19.79 -32.52
CA ALA A 393 -25.61 -18.94 -32.18
C ALA A 393 -25.52 -17.73 -33.13
N HIS A 394 -25.78 -17.94 -34.42
CA HIS A 394 -25.76 -16.87 -35.40
C HIS A 394 -26.84 -15.81 -35.12
N ASP A 395 -28.08 -16.24 -34.83
CA ASP A 395 -29.19 -15.31 -34.57
C ASP A 395 -28.98 -14.50 -33.27
N VAL A 396 -28.42 -15.12 -32.23
CA VAL A 396 -28.14 -14.45 -30.95
C VAL A 396 -26.99 -13.45 -31.09
N PHE A 397 -25.90 -13.81 -31.78
CA PHE A 397 -24.71 -12.97 -31.87
C PHE A 397 -24.76 -11.92 -32.98
N GLN A 398 -25.55 -12.11 -34.04
CA GLN A 398 -25.76 -11.04 -35.03
C GLN A 398 -26.67 -9.91 -34.53
N GLY A 399 -27.36 -10.13 -33.41
CA GLY A 399 -28.18 -9.12 -32.75
C GLY A 399 -27.38 -8.09 -31.91
N PRO A 400 -28.09 -7.19 -31.22
CA PRO A 400 -27.50 -6.17 -30.34
C PRO A 400 -26.60 -6.73 -29.23
N LEU A 401 -26.85 -7.98 -28.82
CA LEU A 401 -26.08 -8.69 -27.78
C LEU A 401 -24.65 -8.99 -28.23
N GLY A 402 -24.45 -9.53 -29.44
CA GLY A 402 -23.09 -9.78 -29.93
C GLY A 402 -22.30 -8.50 -30.16
N VAL A 403 -22.96 -7.42 -30.61
CA VAL A 403 -22.33 -6.10 -30.72
C VAL A 403 -21.92 -5.55 -29.35
N ALA A 404 -22.77 -5.69 -28.32
CA ALA A 404 -22.44 -5.29 -26.96
C ALA A 404 -21.27 -6.13 -26.38
N ALA A 405 -21.30 -7.44 -26.59
CA ALA A 405 -20.22 -8.35 -26.19
C ALA A 405 -18.89 -8.00 -26.88
N MET A 406 -18.92 -7.66 -28.18
CA MET A 406 -17.73 -7.25 -28.93
C MET A 406 -17.15 -5.95 -28.41
N LYS A 407 -18.01 -4.95 -28.15
CA LYS A 407 -17.59 -3.66 -27.56
C LYS A 407 -16.93 -3.88 -26.20
N ARG A 408 -17.48 -4.76 -25.36
CA ARG A 408 -16.92 -5.06 -24.05
C ARG A 408 -15.59 -5.82 -24.13
N ALA A 409 -15.50 -6.80 -25.02
CA ALA A 409 -14.26 -7.52 -25.28
C ALA A 409 -13.13 -6.58 -25.74
N ILE A 410 -13.47 -5.55 -26.53
CA ILE A 410 -12.56 -4.49 -26.95
C ILE A 410 -12.08 -3.65 -25.77
N GLU A 411 -12.99 -3.18 -24.91
CA GLU A 411 -12.67 -2.36 -23.72
C GLU A 411 -11.74 -3.09 -22.75
N ASN A 412 -11.99 -4.39 -22.55
CA ASN A 412 -11.24 -5.24 -21.64
C ASN A 412 -10.00 -5.89 -22.27
N ASP A 413 -9.68 -5.57 -23.54
CA ASP A 413 -8.50 -6.09 -24.25
C ASP A 413 -8.48 -7.64 -24.35
N HIS A 414 -9.67 -8.26 -24.46
CA HIS A 414 -9.89 -9.71 -24.37
C HIS A 414 -9.93 -10.40 -25.74
N ILE A 415 -8.75 -10.75 -26.26
CA ILE A 415 -8.55 -11.21 -27.64
C ILE A 415 -9.24 -12.55 -27.96
N ALA A 416 -9.33 -13.46 -27.00
CA ALA A 416 -9.98 -14.76 -27.19
C ALA A 416 -11.47 -14.58 -27.54
N THR A 417 -12.19 -13.79 -26.74
CA THR A 417 -13.59 -13.41 -26.99
C THR A 417 -13.76 -12.69 -28.33
N MET A 418 -12.88 -11.76 -28.66
CA MET A 418 -12.95 -11.07 -29.96
C MET A 418 -12.84 -12.06 -31.14
N ARG A 419 -11.90 -13.03 -31.09
CA ARG A 419 -11.77 -14.08 -32.11
C ARG A 419 -13.01 -14.93 -32.22
N LEU A 420 -13.59 -15.29 -31.08
CA LEU A 420 -14.79 -16.11 -31.00
C LEU A 420 -15.98 -15.38 -31.63
N LEU A 421 -16.23 -14.13 -31.23
CA LEU A 421 -17.32 -13.32 -31.78
C LEU A 421 -17.15 -13.06 -33.29
N LEU A 422 -15.92 -12.82 -33.75
CA LEU A 422 -15.62 -12.70 -35.19
C LEU A 422 -15.93 -14.00 -35.95
N LYS A 423 -15.63 -15.18 -35.38
CA LYS A 423 -15.94 -16.49 -35.97
C LYS A 423 -17.45 -16.68 -36.18
N TYR A 424 -18.29 -16.04 -35.36
CA TYR A 424 -19.75 -16.04 -35.50
C TYR A 424 -20.31 -14.88 -36.34
N GLY A 425 -19.45 -14.08 -36.97
CA GLY A 425 -19.85 -13.02 -37.88
C GLY A 425 -20.18 -11.69 -37.21
N VAL A 426 -19.85 -11.51 -35.92
CA VAL A 426 -19.98 -10.21 -35.25
C VAL A 426 -18.92 -9.27 -35.79
N GLN A 427 -19.34 -8.16 -36.41
CA GLN A 427 -18.42 -7.17 -36.97
C GLN A 427 -17.84 -6.26 -35.87
N ILE A 428 -16.55 -5.94 -35.98
CA ILE A 428 -15.92 -4.92 -35.16
C ILE A 428 -16.22 -3.55 -35.80
N VAL A 429 -16.72 -2.61 -34.99
CA VAL A 429 -16.86 -1.21 -35.38
C VAL A 429 -15.50 -0.53 -35.25
N PRO A 430 -14.83 -0.13 -36.36
CA PRO A 430 -13.46 0.36 -36.32
C PRO A 430 -13.28 1.59 -35.40
N GLU A 431 -14.22 2.53 -35.42
CA GLU A 431 -14.17 3.74 -34.60
C GLU A 431 -14.19 3.39 -33.11
N TYR A 432 -14.92 2.33 -32.73
CA TYR A 432 -15.02 1.91 -31.34
C TYR A 432 -13.71 1.33 -30.82
N ILE A 433 -13.05 0.48 -31.62
CA ILE A 433 -11.81 -0.18 -31.20
C ILE A 433 -10.65 0.80 -31.03
N PHE A 434 -10.56 1.84 -31.86
CA PHE A 434 -9.52 2.84 -31.70
C PHE A 434 -9.80 3.83 -30.56
N ARG A 435 -11.08 4.08 -30.22
CA ARG A 435 -11.45 4.98 -29.10
C ARG A 435 -11.42 4.30 -27.73
N ARG A 436 -11.75 3.02 -27.65
CA ARG A 436 -11.97 2.30 -26.38
C ARG A 436 -11.11 1.05 -26.22
N GLY A 437 -10.44 0.59 -27.27
CA GLY A 437 -9.67 -0.64 -27.23
C GLY A 437 -8.35 -0.53 -26.49
N GLY A 438 -7.98 -1.61 -25.82
CA GLY A 438 -6.63 -1.80 -25.31
C GLY A 438 -5.59 -2.05 -26.42
N ILE A 439 -4.32 -2.06 -26.03
CA ILE A 439 -3.17 -2.23 -26.93
C ILE A 439 -3.24 -3.57 -27.69
N ARG A 440 -3.64 -4.66 -27.04
CA ARG A 440 -3.68 -5.99 -27.68
C ARG A 440 -4.82 -6.07 -28.68
N ALA A 441 -5.98 -5.47 -28.38
CA ALA A 441 -7.17 -5.47 -29.22
C ALA A 441 -6.91 -4.72 -30.52
N ILE A 442 -6.32 -3.53 -30.41
CA ILE A 442 -5.97 -2.71 -31.57
C ILE A 442 -4.93 -3.40 -32.45
N LYS A 443 -3.87 -3.98 -31.86
CA LYS A 443 -2.90 -4.78 -32.61
C LYS A 443 -3.55 -5.98 -33.29
N PHE A 444 -4.39 -6.72 -32.56
CA PHE A 444 -5.11 -7.86 -33.12
C PHE A 444 -5.98 -7.45 -34.30
N TYR A 445 -6.68 -6.32 -34.21
CA TYR A 445 -7.49 -5.80 -35.29
C TYR A 445 -6.65 -5.40 -36.51
N LEU A 446 -5.59 -4.62 -36.31
CA LEU A 446 -4.70 -4.16 -37.38
C LEU A 446 -3.88 -5.30 -38.01
N ASP A 447 -3.54 -6.34 -37.27
CA ASP A 447 -2.67 -7.43 -37.75
C ASP A 447 -3.47 -8.62 -38.33
N LYS A 448 -4.68 -8.88 -37.80
CA LYS A 448 -5.41 -10.13 -38.07
C LYS A 448 -6.82 -9.94 -38.61
N VAL A 449 -7.52 -8.88 -38.22
CA VAL A 449 -8.92 -8.68 -38.64
C VAL A 449 -9.00 -7.87 -39.92
N ASN A 450 -8.29 -6.75 -39.98
CA ASN A 450 -8.30 -5.85 -41.12
C ASN A 450 -6.88 -5.31 -41.39
N PRO A 451 -5.99 -6.14 -41.97
CA PRO A 451 -4.61 -5.76 -42.24
C PRO A 451 -4.48 -4.70 -43.34
N GLU A 452 -5.52 -4.44 -44.12
CA GLU A 452 -5.53 -3.39 -45.15
C GLU A 452 -6.27 -2.13 -44.68
N PHE A 453 -6.72 -2.10 -43.42
CA PHE A 453 -7.46 -0.96 -42.89
C PHE A 453 -6.63 0.31 -43.00
N THR A 454 -7.19 1.27 -43.73
CA THR A 454 -6.64 2.63 -43.82
C THR A 454 -7.28 3.43 -42.71
N ILE A 455 -6.47 3.75 -41.69
CA ILE A 455 -6.94 4.55 -40.55
C ILE A 455 -7.35 5.94 -41.07
N PRO A 456 -8.61 6.36 -40.87
CA PRO A 456 -9.06 7.69 -41.28
C PRO A 456 -8.22 8.77 -40.62
N VAL A 457 -7.80 9.78 -41.39
CA VAL A 457 -7.00 10.91 -40.88
C VAL A 457 -7.71 11.60 -39.71
N ASP A 458 -9.02 11.84 -39.84
CA ASP A 458 -9.83 12.49 -38.81
C ASP A 458 -9.82 11.73 -37.49
N LEU A 459 -9.83 10.39 -37.54
CA LEU A 459 -9.77 9.54 -36.35
C LEU A 459 -8.39 9.63 -35.67
N LEU A 460 -7.31 9.66 -36.46
CA LEU A 460 -5.95 9.82 -35.93
C LEU A 460 -5.76 11.18 -35.25
N VAL A 461 -6.27 12.25 -35.86
CA VAL A 461 -6.26 13.60 -35.27
C VAL A 461 -7.12 13.65 -34.01
N GLU A 462 -8.33 13.08 -34.03
CA GLU A 462 -9.20 12.99 -32.85
C GLU A 462 -8.50 12.27 -31.68
N MET A 463 -7.82 11.16 -31.95
CA MET A 463 -7.08 10.40 -30.94
C MET A 463 -6.00 11.25 -30.27
N ALA A 464 -5.36 12.18 -31.00
CA ALA A 464 -4.37 13.10 -30.45
C ALA A 464 -4.95 14.09 -29.43
N SER A 465 -6.26 14.39 -29.48
CA SER A 465 -6.94 15.21 -28.47
C SER A 465 -7.43 14.45 -27.24
N THR A 466 -7.79 13.19 -27.42
CA THR A 466 -8.37 12.41 -26.32
C THR A 466 -7.29 12.02 -25.32
N PRO A 467 -7.57 12.01 -24.00
CA PRO A 467 -6.70 11.44 -22.97
C PRO A 467 -6.70 9.91 -23.08
N THR A 468 -6.33 9.40 -24.25
CA THR A 468 -6.15 7.97 -24.51
C THR A 468 -4.75 7.56 -24.06
N ASN A 469 -4.54 6.25 -23.94
CA ASN A 469 -3.23 5.70 -23.62
C ASN A 469 -2.25 6.08 -24.74
N ASP A 470 -1.22 6.90 -24.45
CA ASP A 470 -0.22 7.35 -25.43
C ASP A 470 0.33 6.21 -26.30
N THR A 471 0.49 5.03 -25.71
CA THR A 471 0.97 3.82 -26.39
C THR A 471 0.04 3.38 -27.52
N VAL A 472 -1.28 3.52 -27.32
CA VAL A 472 -2.28 3.22 -28.34
C VAL A 472 -2.12 4.17 -29.53
N PHE A 473 -2.03 5.48 -29.29
CA PHE A 473 -1.77 6.47 -30.34
C PHE A 473 -0.51 6.12 -31.12
N GLN A 474 0.59 5.80 -30.44
CA GLN A 474 1.86 5.44 -31.08
C GLN A 474 1.76 4.23 -32.01
N ILE A 475 1.00 3.20 -31.62
CA ILE A 475 0.80 1.99 -32.44
C ILE A 475 -0.02 2.31 -33.69
N VAL A 476 -1.12 3.04 -33.51
CA VAL A 476 -2.02 3.43 -34.60
C VAL A 476 -1.28 4.35 -35.58
N HIS A 477 -0.63 5.39 -35.07
CA HIS A 477 0.18 6.32 -35.85
C HIS A 477 1.28 5.61 -36.64
N ARG A 478 2.06 4.72 -36.01
CA ARG A 478 3.13 3.98 -36.69
C ARG A 478 2.60 3.11 -37.82
N THR A 479 1.46 2.45 -37.60
CA THR A 479 0.81 1.59 -38.61
C THR A 479 0.27 2.43 -39.77
N TRP A 480 -0.37 3.56 -39.48
CA TRP A 480 -0.84 4.51 -40.48
C TRP A 480 0.32 5.09 -41.31
N ARG A 481 1.39 5.55 -40.64
CA ARG A 481 2.58 6.15 -41.27
C ARG A 481 3.27 5.17 -42.21
N ALA A 482 3.36 3.89 -41.85
CA ALA A 482 3.95 2.85 -42.70
C ALA A 482 3.19 2.60 -44.01
N ARG A 483 1.93 3.05 -44.10
CA ARG A 483 1.03 2.83 -45.24
C ARG A 483 0.71 4.12 -46.02
N THR A 484 1.22 5.25 -45.59
CA THR A 484 0.86 6.57 -46.12
C THR A 484 2.06 7.23 -46.80
N SER A 485 1.83 8.01 -47.86
CA SER A 485 2.90 8.75 -48.54
C SER A 485 3.48 9.84 -47.62
N ILE A 486 4.78 10.10 -47.74
CA ILE A 486 5.50 11.05 -46.87
C ILE A 486 4.92 12.47 -46.92
N THR A 487 4.36 12.88 -48.07
CA THR A 487 3.72 14.20 -48.23
C THR A 487 2.47 14.35 -47.37
N ILE A 488 1.66 13.30 -47.24
CA ILE A 488 0.45 13.32 -46.41
C ILE A 488 0.82 13.19 -44.93
N VAL A 489 1.87 12.42 -44.62
CA VAL A 489 2.40 12.25 -43.25
C VAL A 489 2.69 13.60 -42.60
N HIS A 490 3.38 14.50 -43.29
CA HIS A 490 3.72 15.81 -42.74
C HIS A 490 2.48 16.63 -42.36
N THR A 491 1.48 16.73 -43.24
CA THR A 491 0.27 17.51 -42.98
C THR A 491 -0.50 16.98 -41.77
N VAL A 492 -0.60 15.65 -41.64
CA VAL A 492 -1.36 15.02 -40.56
C VAL A 492 -0.60 15.02 -39.23
N GLU A 493 0.73 14.82 -39.23
CA GLU A 493 1.55 14.94 -38.02
C GLU A 493 1.44 16.36 -37.45
N SER A 494 1.47 17.40 -38.30
CA SER A 494 1.24 18.79 -37.86
C SER A 494 -0.16 19.00 -37.25
N GLN A 495 -1.22 18.43 -37.85
CA GLN A 495 -2.57 18.50 -37.29
C GLN A 495 -2.69 17.78 -35.94
N CYS A 496 -2.04 16.62 -35.80
CA CYS A 496 -2.02 15.87 -34.55
C CYS A 496 -1.27 16.64 -33.45
N ILE A 497 -0.18 17.34 -33.78
CA ILE A 497 0.56 18.18 -32.82
C ILE A 497 -0.31 19.32 -32.33
N ALA A 498 -0.94 20.07 -33.24
CA ALA A 498 -1.85 21.17 -32.87
C ALA A 498 -3.00 20.68 -31.99
N GLN A 499 -3.58 19.52 -32.32
CA GLN A 499 -4.68 18.95 -31.55
C GLN A 499 -4.25 18.43 -30.17
N ALA A 500 -3.07 17.78 -30.10
CA ALA A 500 -2.47 17.34 -28.85
C ALA A 500 -2.10 18.53 -27.95
N GLU A 501 -1.59 19.62 -28.53
CA GLU A 501 -1.27 20.85 -27.80
C GLU A 501 -2.53 21.48 -27.20
N ALA A 502 -3.60 21.62 -27.99
CA ALA A 502 -4.87 22.16 -27.53
C ALA A 502 -5.43 21.41 -26.30
N HIS A 503 -5.11 20.12 -26.16
CA HIS A 503 -5.56 19.25 -25.08
C HIS A 503 -4.48 18.90 -24.05
N GLY A 504 -3.27 19.45 -24.17
CA GLY A 504 -2.16 19.21 -23.24
C GLY A 504 -1.58 17.78 -23.27
N GLN A 505 -1.65 17.07 -24.40
CA GLN A 505 -1.14 15.69 -24.57
C GLN A 505 0.37 15.68 -24.89
N VAL A 506 1.18 15.99 -23.88
CA VAL A 506 2.63 16.20 -24.02
C VAL A 506 3.38 14.98 -24.56
N ASN A 507 3.03 13.77 -24.14
CA ASN A 507 3.71 12.55 -24.57
C ASN A 507 3.49 12.23 -26.05
N ILE A 508 2.32 12.58 -26.59
CA ILE A 508 2.01 12.48 -28.02
C ILE A 508 2.88 13.46 -28.81
N ILE A 509 2.99 14.71 -28.35
CA ILE A 509 3.83 15.74 -28.97
C ILE A 509 5.31 15.29 -29.02
N ILE A 510 5.83 14.77 -27.90
CA ILE A 510 7.18 14.18 -27.80
C ILE A 510 7.39 13.07 -28.82
N TYR A 511 6.42 12.15 -28.90
CA TYR A 511 6.49 11.02 -29.82
C TYR A 511 6.47 11.48 -31.28
N LEU A 512 5.58 12.40 -31.65
CA LEU A 512 5.49 12.93 -33.01
C LEU A 512 6.76 13.68 -33.41
N ALA A 513 7.38 14.45 -32.50
CA ALA A 513 8.67 15.10 -32.75
C ALA A 513 9.79 14.07 -33.02
N LYS A 514 9.88 12.99 -32.23
CA LYS A 514 10.84 11.90 -32.47
C LYS A 514 10.55 11.13 -33.75
N SER A 515 9.27 10.93 -34.06
CA SER A 515 8.81 10.33 -35.31
C SER A 515 9.29 11.16 -36.50
N PHE A 516 9.15 12.49 -36.43
CA PHE A 516 9.62 13.43 -37.44
C PHE A 516 11.13 13.38 -37.61
N GLN A 517 11.89 13.43 -36.50
CA GLN A 517 13.36 13.35 -36.50
C GLN A 517 13.90 12.12 -37.25
N SER A 518 13.21 10.99 -37.14
CA SER A 518 13.69 9.73 -37.73
C SER A 518 13.63 9.68 -39.26
N VAL A 519 12.95 10.64 -39.91
CA VAL A 519 12.70 10.62 -41.36
C VAL A 519 13.24 11.85 -42.08
N HIS A 520 13.36 12.97 -41.38
CA HIS A 520 13.78 14.24 -41.95
C HIS A 520 15.27 14.52 -41.74
N SER A 521 15.85 15.30 -42.65
CA SER A 521 17.22 15.79 -42.48
C SER A 521 17.33 16.64 -41.20
N PRO A 522 18.53 16.76 -40.60
CA PRO A 522 18.73 17.60 -39.41
C PRO A 522 18.22 19.04 -39.58
N SER A 523 18.37 19.64 -40.77
CA SER A 523 17.89 20.98 -41.09
C SER A 523 16.37 21.10 -41.15
N GLU A 524 15.68 20.08 -41.67
CA GLU A 524 14.21 20.04 -41.72
C GLU A 524 13.64 19.79 -40.31
N TYR A 525 14.29 18.94 -39.52
CA TYR A 525 13.94 18.72 -38.12
C TYR A 525 14.15 19.98 -37.28
N GLU A 526 15.24 20.70 -37.50
CA GLU A 526 15.52 21.98 -36.84
C GLU A 526 14.48 23.04 -37.21
N THR A 527 14.13 23.15 -38.49
CA THR A 527 13.06 24.06 -38.96
C THR A 527 11.71 23.73 -38.33
N PHE A 528 11.37 22.44 -38.26
CA PHE A 528 10.15 21.95 -37.61
C PHE A 528 10.13 22.26 -36.11
N LEU A 529 11.26 22.03 -35.42
CA LEU A 529 11.38 22.38 -34.01
C LEU A 529 11.17 23.87 -33.81
N ILE A 530 11.86 24.73 -34.56
CA ILE A 530 11.75 26.19 -34.50
C ILE A 530 10.30 26.64 -34.72
N GLN A 531 9.61 26.08 -35.71
CA GLN A 531 8.23 26.43 -36.04
C GLN A 531 7.24 26.11 -34.92
N HIS A 532 7.56 25.13 -34.07
CA HIS A 532 6.72 24.65 -32.98
C HIS A 532 7.32 24.91 -31.57
N VAL A 533 8.41 25.69 -31.46
CA VAL A 533 9.08 25.99 -30.16
C VAL A 533 8.11 26.59 -29.15
N GLN A 534 7.22 27.48 -29.59
CA GLN A 534 6.22 28.10 -28.72
C GLN A 534 5.20 27.06 -28.22
N ASP A 535 4.80 26.13 -29.08
CA ASP A 535 3.85 25.07 -28.78
C ASP A 535 4.47 24.07 -27.77
N PHE A 536 5.74 23.68 -27.97
CA PHE A 536 6.48 22.84 -27.03
C PHE A 536 6.66 23.52 -25.67
N TYR A 537 6.92 24.83 -25.66
CA TYR A 537 7.06 25.62 -24.44
C TYR A 537 5.74 25.75 -23.66
N CYS A 538 4.63 25.99 -24.36
CA CYS A 538 3.29 26.02 -23.79
C CYS A 538 2.89 24.65 -23.22
N ALA A 539 3.20 23.56 -23.92
CA ALA A 539 2.97 22.20 -23.45
C ALA A 539 3.81 21.88 -22.20
N PHE A 540 5.08 22.31 -22.17
CA PHE A 540 5.97 22.12 -21.02
C PHE A 540 5.44 22.79 -19.75
N ASN A 541 4.96 24.03 -19.84
CA ASN A 541 4.46 24.77 -18.68
C ASN A 541 3.18 24.17 -18.09
N ARG A 542 2.38 23.44 -18.88
CA ARG A 542 1.16 22.76 -18.40
C ARG A 542 1.45 21.38 -17.78
N ALA A 543 2.59 20.78 -18.10
CA ALA A 543 2.97 19.44 -17.65
C ALA A 543 3.52 19.45 -16.21
N ARG A 544 2.67 19.25 -15.18
CA ARG A 544 3.14 19.08 -13.78
C ARG A 544 3.99 17.82 -13.56
N HIS A 545 3.88 16.81 -14.43
CA HIS A 545 4.61 15.54 -14.36
C HIS A 545 5.08 15.13 -15.77
N GLY A 546 6.38 14.87 -15.96
CA GLY A 546 6.97 14.50 -17.28
C GLY A 546 8.22 15.30 -17.70
N VAL A 547 8.59 16.30 -16.90
CA VAL A 547 9.69 17.26 -17.12
C VAL A 547 11.00 16.63 -17.65
N ASN A 548 11.41 15.46 -17.14
CA ASN A 548 12.67 14.80 -17.55
C ASN A 548 12.67 14.27 -18.99
N GLN A 549 11.51 13.88 -19.54
CA GLN A 549 11.42 13.35 -20.92
C GLN A 549 11.33 14.49 -21.96
N LEU A 550 10.70 15.60 -21.58
CA LEU A 550 10.70 16.85 -22.36
C LEU A 550 12.12 17.39 -22.53
N PHE A 551 12.95 17.35 -21.47
CA PHE A 551 14.34 17.83 -21.53
C PHE A 551 15.22 17.06 -22.52
N ALA A 552 14.97 15.77 -22.78
CA ALA A 552 15.71 15.00 -23.77
C ALA A 552 15.44 15.45 -25.22
N ILE A 553 14.26 16.02 -25.48
CA ILE A 553 13.91 16.64 -26.77
C ILE A 553 14.34 18.11 -26.79
N TRP A 554 14.36 18.76 -25.62
CA TRP A 554 14.76 20.15 -25.50
C TRP A 554 16.27 20.36 -25.64
N ASN A 555 17.13 19.39 -25.32
CA ASN A 555 18.58 19.58 -25.44
C ASN A 555 19.03 19.98 -26.86
N PRO A 556 18.59 19.30 -27.95
CA PRO A 556 18.88 19.75 -29.32
C PRO A 556 18.30 21.12 -29.67
N VAL A 557 17.13 21.47 -29.13
CA VAL A 557 16.51 22.80 -29.30
C VAL A 557 17.31 23.86 -28.55
N LEU A 558 17.77 23.58 -27.33
CA LEU A 558 18.61 24.48 -26.55
C LEU A 558 19.96 24.68 -27.25
N ASP A 559 20.59 23.62 -27.75
CA ASP A 559 21.83 23.68 -28.53
C ASP A 559 21.68 24.52 -29.80
N ALA A 560 20.53 24.43 -30.49
CA ALA A 560 20.21 25.26 -31.66
C ALA A 560 19.80 26.71 -31.29
N CYS A 561 19.22 26.92 -30.10
CA CYS A 561 18.67 28.20 -29.64
C CYS A 561 19.57 28.98 -28.66
N PHE A 562 20.81 28.55 -28.39
CA PHE A 562 21.80 29.27 -27.55
C PHE A 562 22.33 30.55 -28.23
N ASN A 563 21.41 31.42 -28.66
CA ASN A 563 21.67 32.84 -28.80
C ASN A 563 21.43 33.50 -27.42
N VAL A 564 22.44 34.21 -26.90
CA VAL A 564 22.44 34.84 -25.58
C VAL A 564 21.25 35.80 -25.40
N GLU A 565 20.76 36.40 -26.49
CA GLU A 565 19.58 37.28 -26.46
C GLU A 565 18.28 36.54 -26.07
N PHE A 566 18.08 35.31 -26.52
CA PHE A 566 16.85 34.55 -26.24
C PHE A 566 16.71 34.15 -24.77
N ILE A 567 17.83 33.83 -24.10
CA ILE A 567 17.86 33.50 -22.67
C ILE A 567 17.58 34.74 -21.82
N LEU A 568 18.07 35.91 -22.25
CA LEU A 568 17.82 37.18 -21.58
C LEU A 568 16.36 37.62 -21.74
N GLU A 569 15.72 37.36 -22.88
CA GLU A 569 14.29 37.61 -23.08
C GLU A 569 13.40 36.62 -22.31
N SER A 570 13.89 35.39 -22.10
CA SER A 570 13.16 34.33 -21.36
C SER A 570 13.42 34.34 -19.84
N LEU A 571 14.22 35.29 -19.35
CA LEU A 571 14.68 35.32 -17.95
C LEU A 571 13.50 35.45 -16.97
N ASP A 572 12.49 36.26 -17.30
CA ASP A 572 11.28 36.42 -16.48
C ASP A 572 10.47 35.12 -16.32
N SER A 573 10.52 34.25 -17.33
CA SER A 573 9.89 32.93 -17.26
C SER A 573 10.69 31.92 -16.44
N LEU A 574 12.03 31.97 -16.52
CA LEU A 574 12.90 31.16 -15.65
C LEU A 574 12.76 31.57 -14.17
N LEU A 575 12.51 32.85 -13.92
CA LEU A 575 12.23 33.39 -12.59
C LEU A 575 10.86 32.94 -12.03
N ALA A 576 9.95 32.41 -12.85
CA ALA A 576 8.67 31.84 -12.39
C ALA A 576 8.79 30.39 -11.86
N LEU A 577 9.94 29.73 -12.01
CA LEU A 577 10.16 28.36 -11.56
C LEU A 577 10.34 28.26 -10.04
N THR A 578 9.84 27.17 -9.44
CA THR A 578 10.13 26.86 -8.03
C THR A 578 11.61 26.53 -7.84
N GLU A 579 12.11 26.76 -6.62
CA GLU A 579 13.52 26.53 -6.28
C GLU A 579 13.99 25.10 -6.58
N GLU A 580 13.13 24.09 -6.37
CA GLU A 580 13.44 22.70 -6.65
C GLU A 580 13.57 22.43 -8.15
N ASN A 581 12.68 22.99 -8.98
CA ASN A 581 12.74 22.86 -10.43
C ASN A 581 13.96 23.57 -11.01
N LEU A 582 14.31 24.73 -10.46
CA LEU A 582 15.51 25.47 -10.83
C LEU A 582 16.78 24.68 -10.48
N LYS A 583 16.87 24.10 -9.27
CA LYS A 583 17.99 23.24 -8.86
C LYS A 583 18.13 22.00 -9.77
N ARG A 584 17.02 21.40 -10.20
CA ARG A 584 17.04 20.27 -11.15
C ARG A 584 17.52 20.70 -12.52
N LEU A 585 17.02 21.81 -13.06
CA LEU A 585 17.46 22.39 -14.34
C LEU A 585 18.96 22.69 -14.32
N VAL A 586 19.44 23.26 -13.22
CA VAL A 586 20.86 23.53 -12.96
C VAL A 586 21.69 22.26 -12.85
N SER A 587 21.17 21.17 -12.26
CA SER A 587 21.94 19.92 -12.13
C SER A 587 22.17 19.16 -13.44
N LEU A 588 21.39 19.42 -14.49
CA LEU A 588 21.36 18.61 -15.71
C LEU A 588 22.09 19.24 -16.91
N SER A 589 22.24 20.57 -16.98
CA SER A 589 22.72 21.29 -18.17
C SER A 589 24.13 21.90 -18.01
N PHE A 590 24.89 21.48 -17.00
CA PHE A 590 25.95 22.32 -16.45
C PHE A 590 27.33 22.29 -17.13
N VAL A 591 27.46 21.66 -18.30
CA VAL A 591 28.77 21.62 -18.99
C VAL A 591 29.09 22.97 -19.67
N HIS A 592 28.10 23.84 -19.95
CA HIS A 592 28.32 24.97 -20.87
C HIS A 592 27.81 26.35 -20.42
N ILE A 593 27.37 26.57 -19.16
CA ILE A 593 26.95 27.93 -18.74
C ILE A 593 28.20 28.83 -18.57
N PRO A 594 28.36 29.91 -19.37
CA PRO A 594 29.50 30.81 -19.25
C PRO A 594 29.53 31.48 -17.87
N THR A 595 30.72 31.67 -17.31
CA THR A 595 30.90 32.31 -15.99
C THR A 595 30.39 33.76 -16.01
N GLU A 596 30.45 34.40 -17.18
CA GLU A 596 29.98 35.73 -17.47
C GLU A 596 28.47 35.87 -17.22
N LEU A 597 27.68 34.85 -17.58
CA LEU A 597 26.23 34.85 -17.40
C LEU A 597 25.86 34.75 -15.91
N ILE A 598 26.61 33.92 -15.16
CA ILE A 598 26.46 33.78 -13.71
C ILE A 598 26.74 35.14 -13.02
N VAL A 599 27.79 35.84 -13.45
CA VAL A 599 28.12 37.17 -12.94
C VAL A 599 27.04 38.20 -13.31
N GLN A 600 26.45 38.14 -14.50
CA GLN A 600 25.36 39.04 -14.89
C GLN A 600 24.08 38.85 -14.05
N CYS A 601 23.73 37.60 -13.68
CA CYS A 601 22.65 37.33 -12.72
C CYS A 601 22.94 37.93 -11.33
N ALA A 602 24.21 37.96 -10.92
CA ALA A 602 24.61 38.55 -9.64
C ALA A 602 24.40 40.09 -9.66
N LEU A 603 24.70 40.73 -10.78
CA LEU A 603 24.68 42.18 -10.93
C LEU A 603 23.29 42.77 -11.19
N THR A 604 22.29 41.94 -11.51
CA THR A 604 20.91 42.40 -11.67
C THR A 604 20.31 42.79 -10.30
N ASN A 605 19.52 43.88 -10.27
CA ASN A 605 18.87 44.41 -9.06
C ASN A 605 17.63 43.58 -8.64
N SER A 606 17.62 42.27 -8.90
CA SER A 606 16.53 41.36 -8.49
C SER A 606 17.02 40.44 -7.37
N VAL A 607 16.24 40.36 -6.29
CA VAL A 607 16.47 39.40 -5.19
C VAL A 607 16.40 37.96 -5.71
N LEU A 608 15.54 37.73 -6.71
CA LEU A 608 15.37 36.43 -7.32
C LEU A 608 16.57 36.08 -8.21
N ALA A 609 17.10 37.04 -8.99
CA ALA A 609 18.33 36.85 -9.76
C ALA A 609 19.54 36.54 -8.86
N TRP A 610 19.58 37.12 -7.65
CA TRP A 610 20.59 36.78 -6.64
C TRP A 610 20.46 35.34 -6.13
N ARG A 611 19.23 34.85 -5.92
CA ARG A 611 18.99 33.45 -5.53
C ARG A 611 19.38 32.47 -6.64
N VAL A 612 19.05 32.80 -7.90
CA VAL A 612 19.48 32.03 -9.08
C VAL A 612 21.01 32.02 -9.16
N PHE A 613 21.67 33.15 -8.95
CA PHE A 613 23.14 33.23 -8.86
C PHE A 613 23.70 32.29 -7.80
N CYS A 614 23.16 32.28 -6.59
CA CYS A 614 23.63 31.38 -5.52
C CYS A 614 23.49 29.89 -5.90
N ILE A 615 22.37 29.50 -6.51
CA ILE A 615 22.12 28.11 -6.94
C ILE A 615 23.08 27.71 -8.08
N LEU A 616 23.27 28.59 -9.07
CA LEU A 616 24.21 28.38 -10.17
C LEU A 616 25.66 28.28 -9.68
N LEU A 617 26.01 29.09 -8.68
CA LEU A 617 27.35 29.11 -8.11
C LEU A 617 27.65 27.86 -7.29
N ASP A 618 26.68 27.39 -6.49
CA ASP A 618 26.77 26.15 -5.71
C ASP A 618 26.95 24.91 -6.60
N ALA A 619 26.33 24.93 -7.79
CA ALA A 619 26.50 23.87 -8.76
C ALA A 619 27.86 23.93 -9.49
N LYS A 620 28.37 25.13 -9.81
CA LYS A 620 29.62 25.31 -10.58
C LYS A 620 30.87 25.10 -9.75
N ILE A 621 30.90 25.64 -8.52
CA ILE A 621 32.11 25.73 -7.70
C ILE A 621 31.94 24.85 -6.46
N LYS A 622 32.50 23.63 -6.52
CA LYS A 622 32.45 22.67 -5.41
C LYS A 622 33.33 23.10 -4.22
N ASP A 623 34.40 23.83 -4.49
CA ASP A 623 35.27 24.35 -3.42
C ASP A 623 34.59 25.52 -2.69
N LYS A 624 34.46 25.37 -1.37
CA LYS A 624 33.77 26.36 -0.53
C LYS A 624 34.52 27.70 -0.51
N SER A 625 35.85 27.70 -0.62
CA SER A 625 36.66 28.93 -0.55
C SER A 625 36.51 29.77 -1.81
N SER A 626 36.70 29.16 -3.00
CA SER A 626 36.52 29.84 -4.28
C SER A 626 35.09 30.35 -4.49
N ARG A 627 34.09 29.62 -3.98
CA ARG A 627 32.69 30.06 -3.99
C ARG A 627 32.49 31.33 -3.17
N MET A 628 33.00 31.35 -1.93
CA MET A 628 32.88 32.52 -1.04
C MET A 628 33.62 33.73 -1.61
N GLU A 629 34.75 33.51 -2.27
CA GLU A 629 35.52 34.57 -2.93
C GLU A 629 34.75 35.20 -4.10
N LEU A 630 34.18 34.41 -5.01
CA LEU A 630 33.39 34.95 -6.12
C LEU A 630 32.10 35.63 -5.66
N GLN A 631 31.44 35.11 -4.61
CA GLN A 631 30.29 35.79 -3.99
C GLN A 631 30.68 37.15 -3.44
N ARG A 632 31.84 37.23 -2.78
CA ARG A 632 32.37 38.47 -2.23
C ARG A 632 32.70 39.47 -3.33
N GLU A 633 33.36 39.06 -4.40
CA GLU A 633 33.67 39.94 -5.55
C GLU A 633 32.39 40.48 -6.21
N CYS A 634 31.38 39.63 -6.41
CA CYS A 634 30.11 40.04 -7.01
C CYS A 634 29.34 40.99 -6.10
N LEU A 635 29.34 40.76 -4.77
CA LEU A 635 28.75 41.68 -3.79
C LEU A 635 29.46 43.03 -3.79
N VAL A 636 30.80 43.04 -3.80
CA VAL A 636 31.59 44.28 -3.87
C VAL A 636 31.23 45.05 -5.13
N LYS A 637 31.26 44.41 -6.31
CA LYS A 637 30.88 45.05 -7.58
C LYS A 637 29.43 45.53 -7.61
N LYS A 638 28.50 44.78 -7.02
CA LYS A 638 27.07 45.14 -6.98
C LYS A 638 26.80 46.38 -6.13
N TYR A 639 27.57 46.57 -5.06
CA TYR A 639 27.34 47.62 -4.06
C TYR A 639 28.41 48.71 -4.03
N GLU A 640 29.40 48.67 -4.93
CA GLU A 640 30.42 49.70 -5.07
C GLU A 640 29.76 51.08 -5.28
N GLY A 641 30.08 52.03 -4.39
CA GLY A 641 29.53 53.39 -4.42
C GLY A 641 28.15 53.59 -3.78
N ARG A 642 27.49 52.56 -3.21
CA ARG A 642 26.18 52.71 -2.54
C ARG A 642 26.35 52.76 -1.00
N LYS A 643 25.68 53.71 -0.34
CA LYS A 643 25.66 53.80 1.15
C LYS A 643 24.85 52.64 1.72
N PHE A 644 25.49 51.78 2.53
CA PHE A 644 24.87 50.66 3.21
C PHE A 644 23.81 51.16 4.22
N ARG A 645 22.53 51.03 3.89
CA ARG A 645 21.45 51.22 4.88
C ARG A 645 20.53 50.02 5.04
N ASN A 646 20.51 49.06 4.13
CA ASN A 646 19.70 47.83 4.25
C ASN A 646 20.32 46.72 3.39
N VAL A 647 21.22 45.91 3.95
CA VAL A 647 21.60 44.63 3.35
C VAL A 647 20.70 43.56 3.99
N PRO A 648 19.91 42.80 3.23
CA PRO A 648 19.11 41.72 3.80
C PRO A 648 20.06 40.63 4.34
N THR A 649 20.03 40.42 5.65
CA THR A 649 20.67 39.27 6.29
C THR A 649 19.97 38.00 5.85
N VAL A 650 20.70 37.11 5.19
CA VAL A 650 20.25 35.76 4.88
C VAL A 650 20.79 34.86 6.00
N ASP A 651 19.89 34.31 6.82
CA ASP A 651 20.27 33.42 7.92
C ASP A 651 21.14 32.25 7.41
N GLY A 652 22.32 32.10 8.00
CA GLY A 652 23.28 31.03 7.69
C GLY A 652 24.63 31.46 7.13
N LEU A 653 24.82 32.74 6.83
CA LEU A 653 26.13 33.31 6.49
C LEU A 653 26.47 34.36 7.53
N GLY A 654 27.31 34.00 8.51
CA GLY A 654 27.75 34.91 9.55
C GLY A 654 28.54 36.09 8.95
N PHE A 655 27.86 37.22 8.80
CA PHE A 655 28.42 38.56 8.65
C PHE A 655 27.55 39.55 9.41
#